data_AF-A0A931LP06-F1
#
_entry.id   AF-A0A931LP06-F1
#
_cell.length_a   1.000
_cell.length_b   1.000
_cell.length_c   1.000
_cell.angle_alpha   90.00
_cell.angle_beta   90.00
_cell.angle_gamma   90.00
#
_symmetry.space_group_name_H-M   'P 1'
#
loop_
_entity.id
_entity.type
_entity.pdbx_description
1 polymer ?
#
loop_
_entity_poly.entity_id
_entity_poly.type
_entity_poly.pdbx_seq_one_letter_code
_entity_poly.pdbx_strand_id
1 'polypeptide(L)'
;MRRSHTVLFVLIVLFVSLSSLVSAKTISVPADFSTIQAALNAAVDGDTIAVAAGSYFESLNIGKSVSIEGAGKDTTTIDGSAGRTRQIPTVLIKNTKNVTFKGFTVQGGRRGIQVEQATSVVIENNKILRNARQGVLVFTNSEATLRNNEITENIPDSNGFAGRGVNIVDSQVTLVGNTIANNSGYGVAIFSSTAPTKVQMENNKLTGNAYAGVFAFEEVQLQMNGDTIEASRAANDTPGNPALPGQGIAAQFFDYLVLNKVTLRNNAGDGIALSQSTLDLNETNLTANAGCGLKFDQSSQVNLGAKTVLETNAGGAVCGTLPSVAAGGKRSVTFNVSAAGDIKVFASSPSSATLALRLFAPGQSAPAAETSGPSPLSLTTSANGPTSGRWRVELENTSQAAVPVTLSVRQPLFNGSCDQILKDFSIAIVKEPGIRDFTAEECSIIYSVFRSLPLSWRGKVAQVLRRAQDPEVAGRAQSAFVQIFGDQTRNFLAHVAFHETAHVVHFKLFTPDQVSEWAQLHRAGGSDMENYIGVGTEDPNFLYGQTNEFEDFATVAEEYTADAPAVIALAKERAAKGKPVLLEKFKFLVRLLKDESGGPGVYIYRSVVRPMPDGSLRSVVQRAIALLDNEGAPVIPAEPEWEDF
;
A
#
# COMPACT_ATOMS: atom_id res chain seq x y z
N MET A 1 -58.68 62.97 -0.21
CA MET A 1 -58.70 62.12 1.01
C MET A 1 -57.39 61.34 1.10
N ARG A 2 -56.41 61.89 1.84
CA ARG A 2 -55.13 61.24 2.17
C ARG A 2 -55.29 60.57 3.52
N ARG A 3 -55.54 59.26 3.57
CA ARG A 3 -55.49 58.39 4.78
C ARG A 3 -55.71 56.94 4.33
N SER A 4 -54.66 56.23 3.94
CA SER A 4 -54.70 54.77 3.76
C SER A 4 -53.31 54.12 3.69
N HIS A 5 -52.28 54.84 3.21
CA HIS A 5 -50.98 54.20 2.94
C HIS A 5 -50.05 54.10 4.17
N THR A 6 -50.32 54.86 5.25
CA THR A 6 -49.49 54.84 6.46
C THR A 6 -49.83 53.67 7.40
N VAL A 7 -51.06 53.14 7.36
CA VAL A 7 -51.48 52.04 8.25
C VAL A 7 -50.99 50.68 7.72
N LEU A 8 -50.90 50.51 6.39
CA LEU A 8 -50.40 49.27 5.77
C LEU A 8 -48.87 49.12 5.93
N PHE A 9 -48.12 50.23 5.95
CA PHE A 9 -46.67 50.21 6.13
C PHE A 9 -46.25 49.92 7.59
N VAL A 10 -47.06 50.36 8.57
CA VAL A 10 -46.81 50.08 10.00
C VAL A 10 -47.12 48.62 10.35
N LEU A 11 -48.07 47.96 9.66
CA LEU A 11 -48.35 46.53 9.85
C LEU A 11 -47.29 45.60 9.21
N ILE A 12 -46.66 46.00 8.11
CA ILE A 12 -45.58 45.23 7.46
C ILE A 12 -44.26 45.36 8.25
N VAL A 13 -44.00 46.52 8.87
CA VAL A 13 -42.81 46.70 9.74
C VAL A 13 -42.99 46.02 11.11
N LEU A 14 -44.23 45.85 11.60
CA LEU A 14 -44.51 45.06 12.81
C LEU A 14 -44.44 43.54 12.59
N PHE A 15 -44.67 43.04 11.38
CA PHE A 15 -44.55 41.60 11.06
C PHE A 15 -43.11 41.16 10.75
N VAL A 16 -42.20 42.10 10.44
CA VAL A 16 -40.77 41.82 10.18
C VAL A 16 -39.92 41.89 11.45
N SER A 17 -40.49 42.24 12.61
CA SER A 17 -39.78 42.39 13.89
C SER A 17 -40.06 41.30 14.94
N LEU A 18 -40.70 40.19 14.56
CA LEU A 18 -40.76 38.95 15.35
C LEU A 18 -40.05 37.77 14.64
N SER A 19 -38.92 38.03 14.00
CA SER A 19 -37.90 36.99 13.84
C SER A 19 -37.31 36.76 15.23
N SER A 20 -37.93 35.90 16.04
CA SER A 20 -37.31 35.43 17.27
C SER A 20 -35.91 34.96 16.92
N LEU A 21 -34.90 35.68 17.43
CA LEU A 21 -33.52 35.23 17.48
C LEU A 21 -33.56 33.90 18.25
N VAL A 22 -33.71 32.79 17.53
CA VAL A 22 -33.51 31.47 18.10
C VAL A 22 -32.02 31.39 18.39
N SER A 23 -31.67 31.74 19.62
CA SER A 23 -30.34 31.46 20.13
C SER A 23 -30.24 29.96 20.28
N ALA A 24 -29.34 29.34 19.51
CA ALA A 24 -28.97 27.94 19.69
C ALA A 24 -28.67 27.69 21.19
N LYS A 25 -29.40 26.77 21.82
CA LYS A 25 -29.21 26.40 23.21
C LYS A 25 -28.24 25.23 23.30
N THR A 26 -27.41 25.21 24.35
CA THR A 26 -26.67 24.00 24.74
C THR A 26 -27.49 23.18 25.74
N ILE A 27 -27.72 21.91 25.42
CA ILE A 27 -28.38 20.91 26.26
C ILE A 27 -27.31 19.93 26.73
N SER A 28 -27.18 19.75 28.04
CA SER A 28 -26.12 18.94 28.66
C SER A 28 -26.63 17.54 29.01
N VAL A 29 -25.91 16.50 28.61
CA VAL A 29 -26.18 15.10 28.97
C VAL A 29 -25.01 14.60 29.83
N PRO A 30 -25.25 14.08 31.06
CA PRO A 30 -26.56 13.70 31.61
C PRO A 30 -27.27 14.79 32.44
N ALA A 31 -26.74 16.00 32.55
CA ALA A 31 -27.19 17.00 33.54
C ALA A 31 -28.64 17.48 33.33
N ASP A 32 -29.04 17.77 32.09
CA ASP A 32 -30.41 18.17 31.75
C ASP A 32 -31.30 16.96 31.42
N PHE A 33 -30.72 15.91 30.82
CA PHE A 33 -31.40 14.67 30.46
C PHE A 33 -30.50 13.47 30.71
N SER A 34 -31.04 12.39 31.27
CA SER A 34 -30.27 11.17 31.58
C SER A 34 -29.78 10.39 30.35
N THR A 35 -30.34 10.65 29.17
CA THR A 35 -30.00 9.96 27.91
C THR A 35 -29.86 10.93 26.75
N ILE A 36 -29.07 10.55 25.74
CA ILE A 36 -28.81 11.39 24.56
C ILE A 36 -30.08 11.51 23.72
N GLN A 37 -30.84 10.42 23.55
CA GLN A 37 -32.09 10.47 22.78
C GLN A 37 -33.15 11.38 23.44
N ALA A 38 -33.21 11.43 24.78
CA ALA A 38 -34.13 12.35 25.45
C ALA A 38 -33.77 13.82 25.19
N ALA A 39 -32.48 14.16 25.21
CA ALA A 39 -32.00 15.48 24.82
C ALA A 39 -32.34 15.80 23.35
N LEU A 40 -32.13 14.86 22.42
CA LEU A 40 -32.52 15.01 21.00
C LEU A 40 -34.03 15.27 20.82
N ASN A 41 -34.86 14.57 21.59
CA ASN A 41 -36.30 14.74 21.55
C ASN A 41 -36.70 16.17 21.99
N ALA A 42 -36.04 16.72 23.02
CA ALA A 42 -36.30 18.05 23.56
C ALA A 42 -35.66 19.20 22.76
N ALA A 43 -34.55 18.93 22.06
CA ALA A 43 -33.83 19.92 21.26
C ALA A 43 -34.68 20.50 20.12
N VAL A 44 -34.39 21.73 19.73
CA VAL A 44 -34.90 22.36 18.51
C VAL A 44 -33.77 22.58 17.50
N ASP A 45 -34.12 22.95 16.27
CA ASP A 45 -33.13 23.21 15.23
C ASP A 45 -32.14 24.32 15.66
N GLY A 46 -30.85 24.07 15.46
CA GLY A 46 -29.74 24.91 15.86
C GLY A 46 -29.10 24.54 17.19
N ASP A 47 -29.77 23.75 18.03
CA ASP A 47 -29.26 23.40 19.36
C ASP A 47 -27.99 22.53 19.30
N THR A 48 -27.22 22.61 20.39
CA THR A 48 -26.05 21.75 20.64
C THR A 48 -26.33 20.83 21.81
N ILE A 49 -26.13 19.53 21.63
CA ILE A 49 -26.19 18.52 22.68
C ILE A 49 -24.77 18.19 23.11
N ALA A 50 -24.38 18.69 24.27
CA ALA A 50 -23.07 18.44 24.87
C ALA A 50 -23.15 17.20 25.77
N VAL A 51 -22.41 16.15 25.40
CA VAL A 51 -22.43 14.84 26.08
C VAL A 51 -21.14 14.67 26.87
N ALA A 52 -21.27 14.55 28.19
CA ALA A 52 -20.14 14.29 29.08
C ALA A 52 -19.51 12.91 28.83
N ALA A 53 -18.29 12.71 29.31
CA ALA A 53 -17.62 11.43 29.25
C ALA A 53 -18.45 10.33 29.94
N GLY A 54 -18.52 9.15 29.33
CA GLY A 54 -19.34 8.04 29.81
C GLY A 54 -19.67 7.04 28.71
N SER A 55 -20.38 5.97 29.09
CA SER A 55 -20.89 4.95 28.18
C SER A 55 -22.41 5.00 28.13
N TYR A 56 -22.95 5.21 26.93
CA TYR A 56 -24.37 5.38 26.66
C TYR A 56 -24.86 4.19 25.82
N PHE A 57 -25.67 3.33 26.43
CA PHE A 57 -26.25 2.16 25.77
C PHE A 57 -27.54 2.55 25.06
N GLU A 58 -27.41 3.16 23.89
CA GLU A 58 -28.51 3.77 23.15
C GLU A 58 -28.37 3.53 21.64
N SER A 59 -29.49 3.66 20.93
CA SER A 59 -29.50 3.85 19.48
C SER A 59 -30.16 5.20 19.18
N LEU A 60 -29.44 6.09 18.52
CA LEU A 60 -29.88 7.47 18.30
C LEU A 60 -30.62 7.61 16.98
N ASN A 61 -31.70 8.38 17.01
CA ASN A 61 -32.43 8.84 15.83
C ASN A 61 -32.40 10.37 15.79
N ILE A 62 -31.68 10.90 14.79
CA ILE A 62 -31.41 12.32 14.59
C ILE A 62 -32.18 12.77 13.35
N GLY A 63 -33.28 13.48 13.59
CA GLY A 63 -34.16 14.04 12.55
C GLY A 63 -34.24 15.56 12.55
N LYS A 64 -33.33 16.25 13.24
CA LYS A 64 -33.31 17.71 13.43
C LYS A 64 -31.94 18.28 13.10
N SER A 65 -31.88 19.58 12.82
CA SER A 65 -30.62 20.28 12.55
C SER A 65 -29.92 20.58 13.88
N VAL A 66 -28.99 19.73 14.31
CA VAL A 66 -28.34 19.85 15.64
C VAL A 66 -26.86 19.51 15.60
N SER A 67 -26.10 20.05 16.57
CA SER A 67 -24.74 19.57 16.88
C SER A 67 -24.81 18.59 18.05
N ILE A 68 -24.16 17.43 17.94
CA ILE A 68 -24.00 16.46 19.02
C ILE A 68 -22.50 16.29 19.26
N GLU A 69 -22.07 16.64 20.47
CA GLU A 69 -20.65 16.77 20.81
C GLU A 69 -20.33 15.95 22.05
N GLY A 70 -19.54 14.89 21.88
CA GLY A 70 -18.99 14.12 22.99
C GLY A 70 -17.78 14.82 23.59
N ALA A 71 -17.51 14.55 24.87
CA ALA A 71 -16.34 15.07 25.58
C ALA A 71 -14.99 14.61 24.99
N GLY A 72 -15.01 13.64 24.06
CA GLY A 72 -13.84 13.11 23.39
C GLY A 72 -14.07 11.67 22.92
N LYS A 73 -13.53 11.31 21.75
CA LYS A 73 -13.72 9.98 21.15
C LYS A 73 -13.21 8.84 22.03
N ASP A 74 -12.23 9.10 22.88
CA ASP A 74 -11.65 8.11 23.81
C ASP A 74 -12.41 8.00 25.14
N THR A 75 -13.32 8.93 25.44
CA THR A 75 -13.99 9.04 26.74
C THR A 75 -15.50 8.96 26.66
N THR A 76 -16.08 9.04 25.47
CA THR A 76 -17.54 9.08 25.25
C THR A 76 -17.93 7.98 24.29
N THR A 77 -18.62 6.96 24.78
CA THR A 77 -19.01 5.79 23.98
C THR A 77 -20.52 5.74 23.81
N ILE A 78 -20.97 5.54 22.58
CA ILE A 78 -22.34 5.14 22.26
C ILE A 78 -22.31 3.69 21.80
N ASP A 79 -23.00 2.82 22.53
CA ASP A 79 -23.06 1.38 22.27
C ASP A 79 -24.48 0.95 21.88
N GLY A 80 -24.65 0.60 20.61
CA GLY A 80 -25.93 0.19 20.03
C GLY A 80 -26.37 -1.24 20.38
N SER A 81 -25.63 -1.95 21.23
CA SER A 81 -25.97 -3.34 21.62
C SER A 81 -27.23 -3.47 22.48
N ALA A 82 -27.79 -2.36 22.98
CA ALA A 82 -29.07 -2.35 23.71
C ALA A 82 -30.23 -2.95 22.89
N GLY A 83 -30.19 -2.82 21.56
CA GLY A 83 -31.08 -3.53 20.65
C GLY A 83 -30.56 -4.94 20.39
N ARG A 84 -31.00 -5.91 21.21
CA ARG A 84 -30.56 -7.33 21.37
C ARG A 84 -30.26 -8.18 20.12
N THR A 85 -30.33 -7.64 18.91
CA THR A 85 -30.08 -8.36 17.65
C THR A 85 -28.99 -7.76 16.76
N ARG A 86 -28.28 -6.67 17.14
CA ARG A 86 -27.34 -5.97 16.22
C ARG A 86 -27.95 -5.79 14.81
N GLN A 87 -29.23 -5.41 14.73
CA GLN A 87 -29.94 -5.28 13.45
C GLN A 87 -30.14 -3.83 12.99
N ILE A 88 -29.99 -2.87 13.91
CA ILE A 88 -30.19 -1.43 13.69
C ILE A 88 -28.87 -0.65 13.76
N PRO A 89 -28.79 0.55 13.17
CA PRO A 89 -27.65 1.45 13.37
C PRO A 89 -27.54 1.94 14.83
N THR A 90 -26.32 2.21 15.30
CA THR A 90 -26.10 2.90 16.58
C THR A 90 -26.49 4.38 16.48
N VAL A 91 -26.20 5.02 15.35
CA VAL A 91 -26.63 6.40 15.05
C VAL A 91 -27.32 6.43 13.69
N LEU A 92 -28.58 6.87 13.66
CA LEU A 92 -29.35 7.12 12.45
C LEU A 92 -29.55 8.63 12.29
N ILE A 93 -29.03 9.20 11.21
CA ILE A 93 -29.27 10.58 10.77
C ILE A 93 -30.20 10.50 9.57
N LYS A 94 -31.42 10.99 9.70
CA LYS A 94 -32.45 10.78 8.68
C LYS A 94 -33.36 11.98 8.46
N ASN A 95 -33.70 12.26 7.19
CA ASN A 95 -34.68 13.28 6.80
C ASN A 95 -34.38 14.67 7.38
N THR A 96 -33.11 15.05 7.36
CA THR A 96 -32.66 16.27 8.04
C THR A 96 -31.47 16.90 7.33
N LYS A 97 -30.98 18.03 7.85
CA LYS A 97 -29.82 18.74 7.31
C LYS A 97 -29.01 19.38 8.43
N ASN A 98 -27.80 19.83 8.13
CA ASN A 98 -26.96 20.60 9.05
C ASN A 98 -26.75 19.89 10.39
N VAL A 99 -26.33 18.63 10.34
CA VAL A 99 -26.02 17.83 11.54
C VAL A 99 -24.52 17.77 11.72
N THR A 100 -24.03 18.10 12.91
CA THR A 100 -22.64 17.82 13.30
C THR A 100 -22.63 16.72 14.35
N PHE A 101 -21.85 15.68 14.13
CA PHE A 101 -21.68 14.56 15.06
C PHE A 101 -20.19 14.33 15.31
N LYS A 102 -19.72 14.62 16.54
CA LYS A 102 -18.29 14.58 16.85
C LYS A 102 -17.93 14.14 18.24
N GLY A 103 -16.74 13.57 18.38
CA GLY A 103 -16.13 13.26 19.68
C GLY A 103 -16.66 12.00 20.35
N PHE A 104 -17.05 10.98 19.58
CA PHE A 104 -17.59 9.72 20.11
C PHE A 104 -16.78 8.49 19.67
N THR A 105 -16.75 7.47 20.51
CA THR A 105 -16.67 6.07 20.08
C THR A 105 -18.07 5.57 19.76
N VAL A 106 -18.28 5.00 18.57
CA VAL A 106 -19.54 4.42 18.10
C VAL A 106 -19.34 2.94 17.79
N GLN A 107 -20.04 2.07 18.54
CA GLN A 107 -19.89 0.62 18.43
C GLN A 107 -21.21 -0.13 18.64
N GLY A 108 -21.16 -1.45 18.51
CA GLY A 108 -22.21 -2.37 18.95
C GLY A 108 -23.42 -2.49 18.00
N GLY A 109 -23.56 -1.62 17.00
CA GLY A 109 -24.67 -1.65 16.04
C GLY A 109 -24.46 -2.62 14.88
N ARG A 110 -25.50 -2.77 14.04
CA ARG A 110 -25.38 -3.34 12.67
C ARG A 110 -24.74 -2.37 11.70
N ARG A 111 -24.75 -1.10 12.07
CA ARG A 111 -24.08 -0.01 11.38
C ARG A 111 -23.64 0.92 12.49
N GLY A 112 -22.44 1.48 12.42
CA GLY A 112 -22.04 2.50 13.40
C GLY A 112 -22.89 3.75 13.20
N ILE A 113 -22.73 4.38 12.04
CA ILE A 113 -23.47 5.58 11.66
C ILE A 113 -24.16 5.35 10.31
N GLN A 114 -25.44 5.66 10.23
CA GLN A 114 -26.23 5.63 9.01
C GLN A 114 -26.76 7.03 8.69
N VAL A 115 -26.49 7.50 7.47
CA VAL A 115 -26.99 8.77 6.93
C VAL A 115 -27.94 8.45 5.77
N GLU A 116 -29.17 8.91 5.86
CA GLU A 116 -30.25 8.61 4.93
C GLU A 116 -31.08 9.86 4.62
N GLN A 117 -31.22 10.25 3.36
CA GLN A 117 -31.99 11.43 2.96
C GLN A 117 -31.62 12.67 3.78
N ALA A 118 -30.31 12.87 3.99
CA ALA A 118 -29.80 13.98 4.79
C ALA A 118 -28.62 14.68 4.13
N THR A 119 -28.55 16.00 4.27
CA THR A 119 -27.52 16.83 3.61
C THR A 119 -26.76 17.70 4.61
N SER A 120 -25.57 18.15 4.21
CA SER A 120 -24.70 18.95 5.09
C SER A 120 -24.43 18.27 6.44
N VAL A 121 -24.23 16.94 6.40
CA VAL A 121 -23.89 16.15 7.58
C VAL A 121 -22.38 16.12 7.76
N VAL A 122 -21.91 16.44 8.96
CA VAL A 122 -20.50 16.39 9.33
C VAL A 122 -20.29 15.32 10.40
N ILE A 123 -19.48 14.32 10.10
CA ILE A 123 -19.04 13.29 11.02
C ILE A 123 -17.55 13.49 11.24
N GLU A 124 -17.14 13.95 12.43
CA GLU A 124 -15.74 14.30 12.66
C GLU A 124 -15.17 13.82 14.00
N ASN A 125 -13.88 13.48 14.00
CA ASN A 125 -13.14 13.12 15.22
C ASN A 125 -13.82 11.99 16.02
N ASN A 126 -14.31 10.95 15.35
CA ASN A 126 -14.94 9.79 15.99
C ASN A 126 -14.08 8.52 15.83
N LYS A 127 -14.26 7.55 16.74
CA LYS A 127 -13.85 6.16 16.56
C LYS A 127 -15.08 5.32 16.22
N ILE A 128 -15.09 4.65 15.08
CA ILE A 128 -16.24 3.89 14.59
C ILE A 128 -15.77 2.45 14.37
N LEU A 129 -16.02 1.59 15.35
CA LEU A 129 -15.42 0.26 15.39
C LEU A 129 -16.35 -0.84 15.88
N ARG A 130 -16.04 -2.07 15.46
CA ARG A 130 -16.74 -3.30 15.88
C ARG A 130 -18.26 -3.22 15.68
N ASN A 131 -18.68 -2.46 14.68
CA ASN A 131 -20.04 -2.52 14.17
C ASN A 131 -20.10 -3.71 13.22
N ALA A 132 -21.20 -4.45 13.26
CA ALA A 132 -21.43 -5.49 12.28
C ALA A 132 -21.67 -4.81 10.91
N ARG A 133 -21.42 -5.49 9.79
CA ARG A 133 -21.71 -5.05 8.40
C ARG A 133 -21.03 -3.76 7.89
N GLN A 134 -21.23 -2.60 8.52
CA GLN A 134 -20.78 -1.29 8.04
C GLN A 134 -20.37 -0.39 9.20
N GLY A 135 -19.18 0.23 9.14
CA GLY A 135 -18.82 1.32 10.07
C GLY A 135 -19.72 2.53 9.82
N VAL A 136 -19.67 3.07 8.59
CA VAL A 136 -20.54 4.16 8.13
C VAL A 136 -21.28 3.76 6.86
N LEU A 137 -22.59 4.04 6.80
CA LEU A 137 -23.41 3.93 5.61
C LEU A 137 -23.96 5.32 5.25
N VAL A 138 -23.70 5.80 4.03
CA VAL A 138 -24.33 7.00 3.48
C VAL A 138 -25.12 6.59 2.24
N PHE A 139 -26.44 6.81 2.23
CA PHE A 139 -27.27 6.37 1.12
C PHE A 139 -28.50 7.26 0.86
N THR A 140 -29.12 7.06 -0.31
CA THR A 140 -30.37 7.70 -0.73
C THR A 140 -30.26 9.23 -0.80
N ASN A 141 -29.51 9.73 -1.79
CA ASN A 141 -29.33 11.15 -2.08
C ASN A 141 -28.84 11.96 -0.87
N SER A 142 -27.93 11.37 -0.09
CA SER A 142 -27.36 12.02 1.08
C SER A 142 -26.06 12.75 0.75
N GLU A 143 -25.72 13.74 1.58
CA GLU A 143 -24.45 14.47 1.52
C GLU A 143 -23.77 14.46 2.89
N ALA A 144 -22.55 13.93 2.95
CA ALA A 144 -21.79 13.86 4.21
C ALA A 144 -20.29 14.17 4.03
N THR A 145 -19.73 14.88 5.00
CA THR A 145 -18.28 15.03 5.17
C THR A 145 -17.82 14.21 6.36
N LEU A 146 -16.95 13.23 6.11
CA LEU A 146 -16.28 12.44 7.13
C LEU A 146 -14.85 12.97 7.26
N ARG A 147 -14.47 13.51 8.42
CA ARG A 147 -13.11 14.01 8.64
C ARG A 147 -12.47 13.57 9.95
N ASN A 148 -11.19 13.18 9.89
CA ASN A 148 -10.39 12.78 11.05
C ASN A 148 -11.03 11.64 11.89
N ASN A 149 -11.77 10.74 11.25
CA ASN A 149 -12.35 9.58 11.92
C ASN A 149 -11.41 8.37 11.85
N GLU A 150 -11.51 7.50 12.85
CA GLU A 150 -10.90 6.17 12.87
C GLU A 150 -12.00 5.12 12.65
N ILE A 151 -12.09 4.57 11.44
CA ILE A 151 -13.14 3.62 11.04
C ILE A 151 -12.50 2.23 10.91
N THR A 152 -12.51 1.48 11.99
CA THR A 152 -11.63 0.32 12.15
C THR A 152 -12.34 -0.92 12.67
N GLU A 153 -11.81 -2.10 12.37
CA GLU A 153 -12.26 -3.36 12.98
C GLU A 153 -13.78 -3.61 12.85
N ASN A 154 -14.42 -3.15 11.77
CA ASN A 154 -15.82 -3.50 11.55
C ASN A 154 -15.91 -4.96 11.10
N ILE A 155 -16.86 -5.68 11.69
CA ILE A 155 -16.91 -7.15 11.68
C ILE A 155 -18.06 -7.68 10.82
N PRO A 156 -18.03 -8.97 10.42
CA PRO A 156 -19.13 -9.56 9.67
C PRO A 156 -20.45 -9.52 10.46
N ASP A 157 -21.58 -9.43 9.75
CA ASP A 157 -22.91 -9.56 10.36
C ASP A 157 -23.32 -11.02 10.57
N SER A 158 -24.48 -11.23 11.19
CA SER A 158 -25.01 -12.57 11.49
C SER A 158 -25.25 -13.44 10.25
N ASN A 159 -25.31 -12.84 9.06
CA ASN A 159 -25.46 -13.54 7.80
C ASN A 159 -24.11 -13.77 7.09
N GLY A 160 -23.00 -13.42 7.74
CA GLY A 160 -21.65 -13.58 7.19
C GLY A 160 -21.22 -12.46 6.24
N PHE A 161 -22.03 -11.42 6.01
CA PHE A 161 -21.59 -10.30 5.18
C PHE A 161 -20.50 -9.51 5.90
N ALA A 162 -19.35 -9.37 5.25
CA ALA A 162 -18.19 -8.70 5.81
C ALA A 162 -18.46 -7.25 6.25
N GLY A 163 -17.77 -6.85 7.32
CA GLY A 163 -17.80 -5.52 7.90
C GLY A 163 -16.98 -4.54 7.06
N ARG A 164 -17.65 -3.68 6.30
CA ARG A 164 -17.05 -2.59 5.51
C ARG A 164 -16.73 -1.39 6.39
N GLY A 165 -15.71 -0.62 6.05
CA GLY A 165 -15.41 0.65 6.72
C GLY A 165 -16.49 1.69 6.41
N VAL A 166 -16.48 2.21 5.17
CA VAL A 166 -17.45 3.18 4.65
C VAL A 166 -18.18 2.57 3.46
N ASN A 167 -19.51 2.69 3.43
CA ASN A 167 -20.34 2.25 2.33
C ASN A 167 -21.19 3.42 1.81
N ILE A 168 -21.10 3.71 0.52
CA ILE A 168 -21.72 4.90 -0.10
C ILE A 168 -22.59 4.43 -1.25
N VAL A 169 -23.86 4.87 -1.27
CA VAL A 169 -24.81 4.49 -2.32
C VAL A 169 -25.65 5.69 -2.78
N ASP A 170 -25.64 6.02 -4.06
CA ASP A 170 -26.44 7.13 -4.64
C ASP A 170 -26.30 8.43 -3.83
N SER A 171 -25.07 8.83 -3.50
CA SER A 171 -24.81 9.91 -2.53
C SER A 171 -23.53 10.71 -2.85
N GLN A 172 -23.36 11.83 -2.19
CA GLN A 172 -22.16 12.67 -2.28
C GLN A 172 -21.40 12.64 -0.96
N VAL A 173 -20.12 12.22 -0.99
CA VAL A 173 -19.33 12.10 0.24
C VAL A 173 -17.94 12.65 0.06
N THR A 174 -17.49 13.44 1.04
CA THR A 174 -16.09 13.87 1.15
C THR A 174 -15.45 13.18 2.34
N LEU A 175 -14.31 12.52 2.12
CA LEU A 175 -13.50 11.87 3.16
C LEU A 175 -12.18 12.62 3.27
N VAL A 176 -11.87 13.18 4.44
CA VAL A 176 -10.63 13.93 4.68
C VAL A 176 -9.88 13.42 5.91
N GLY A 177 -8.61 13.03 5.76
CA GLY A 177 -7.75 12.70 6.91
C GLY A 177 -8.24 11.51 7.76
N ASN A 178 -9.07 10.63 7.19
CA ASN A 178 -9.58 9.47 7.94
C ASN A 178 -8.57 8.32 7.92
N THR A 179 -8.57 7.56 9.01
CA THR A 179 -7.89 6.25 9.08
C THR A 179 -8.95 5.15 8.97
N ILE A 180 -8.91 4.35 7.91
CA ILE A 180 -9.86 3.28 7.64
C ILE A 180 -9.08 1.96 7.58
N ALA A 181 -9.12 1.16 8.64
CA ALA A 181 -8.18 0.07 8.78
C ALA A 181 -8.76 -1.21 9.36
N ASN A 182 -8.20 -2.35 8.94
CA ASN A 182 -8.49 -3.67 9.49
C ASN A 182 -9.99 -4.02 9.50
N ASN A 183 -10.74 -3.50 8.53
CA ASN A 183 -12.14 -3.89 8.33
C ASN A 183 -12.18 -5.29 7.68
N SER A 184 -13.16 -6.10 8.08
CA SER A 184 -13.30 -7.47 7.60
C SER A 184 -13.79 -7.58 6.15
N GLY A 185 -14.20 -6.45 5.54
CA GLY A 185 -14.44 -6.28 4.11
C GLY A 185 -13.75 -5.02 3.58
N TYR A 186 -14.32 -4.44 2.52
CA TYR A 186 -13.80 -3.24 1.86
C TYR A 186 -13.54 -2.09 2.84
N GLY A 187 -12.46 -1.33 2.60
CA GLY A 187 -12.22 -0.06 3.31
C GLY A 187 -13.32 0.95 2.98
N VAL A 188 -13.43 1.30 1.70
CA VAL A 188 -14.50 2.13 1.15
C VAL A 188 -15.18 1.39 0.01
N ALA A 189 -16.50 1.21 0.07
CA ALA A 189 -17.29 0.62 -1.00
C ALA A 189 -18.31 1.63 -1.53
N ILE A 190 -18.32 1.84 -2.83
CA ILE A 190 -19.06 2.89 -3.53
C ILE A 190 -19.91 2.23 -4.62
N PHE A 191 -21.20 2.50 -4.59
CA PHE A 191 -22.16 1.93 -5.54
C PHE A 191 -23.07 3.04 -6.06
N SER A 192 -23.39 3.05 -7.34
CA SER A 192 -24.56 3.78 -7.84
C SER A 192 -25.62 2.78 -8.28
N SER A 193 -26.89 3.16 -8.15
CA SER A 193 -28.02 2.33 -8.59
C SER A 193 -29.11 3.15 -9.27
N THR A 194 -29.35 4.38 -8.79
CA THR A 194 -30.41 5.26 -9.29
C THR A 194 -29.91 6.67 -9.60
N ALA A 195 -28.76 7.07 -9.07
CA ALA A 195 -28.13 8.34 -9.35
C ALA A 195 -26.60 8.23 -9.23
N PRO A 196 -25.81 9.00 -10.00
CA PRO A 196 -24.35 8.95 -9.92
C PRO A 196 -23.84 9.26 -8.50
N THR A 197 -23.02 8.38 -7.96
CA THR A 197 -22.38 8.55 -6.65
C THR A 197 -21.08 9.31 -6.81
N LYS A 198 -20.91 10.41 -6.07
CA LYS A 198 -19.72 11.27 -6.13
C LYS A 198 -18.94 11.18 -4.84
N VAL A 199 -17.66 10.84 -4.93
CA VAL A 199 -16.79 10.69 -3.76
C VAL A 199 -15.51 11.49 -3.96
N GLN A 200 -15.19 12.32 -2.99
CA GLN A 200 -13.91 13.02 -2.90
C GLN A 200 -13.14 12.49 -1.70
N MET A 201 -11.89 12.10 -1.91
CA MET A 201 -10.99 11.61 -0.88
C MET A 201 -9.74 12.47 -0.85
N GLU A 202 -9.36 12.91 0.34
CA GLU A 202 -8.16 13.70 0.56
C GLU A 202 -7.39 13.23 1.80
N ASN A 203 -6.12 12.87 1.60
CA ASN A 203 -5.17 12.51 2.67
C ASN A 203 -5.70 11.42 3.63
N ASN A 204 -6.49 10.47 3.13
CA ASN A 204 -6.95 9.32 3.91
C ASN A 204 -5.90 8.20 3.89
N LYS A 205 -5.86 7.43 4.98
CA LYS A 205 -5.04 6.22 5.08
C LYS A 205 -5.93 4.98 5.21
N LEU A 206 -5.88 4.12 4.21
CA LEU A 206 -6.60 2.86 4.15
C LEU A 206 -5.60 1.72 4.30
N THR A 207 -5.70 0.90 5.35
CA THR A 207 -4.69 -0.13 5.64
C THR A 207 -5.29 -1.45 6.11
N GLY A 208 -4.86 -2.58 5.56
CA GLY A 208 -5.22 -3.90 6.10
C GLY A 208 -6.70 -4.27 5.93
N ASN A 209 -7.46 -3.54 5.11
CA ASN A 209 -8.86 -3.87 4.82
C ASN A 209 -8.92 -5.12 3.92
N ALA A 210 -9.92 -5.96 4.13
CA ALA A 210 -10.09 -7.14 3.29
C ALA A 210 -10.72 -6.78 1.93
N TYR A 211 -10.55 -7.67 0.95
CA TYR A 211 -11.05 -7.57 -0.43
C TYR A 211 -10.42 -6.45 -1.26
N ALA A 212 -10.68 -5.19 -0.91
CA ALA A 212 -10.02 -4.05 -1.51
C ALA A 212 -9.98 -2.85 -0.56
N GLY A 213 -8.98 -1.98 -0.74
CA GLY A 213 -8.96 -0.68 -0.09
C GLY A 213 -10.18 0.14 -0.49
N VAL A 214 -10.36 0.34 -1.79
CA VAL A 214 -11.55 0.98 -2.38
C VAL A 214 -12.18 0.06 -3.42
N PHE A 215 -13.50 -0.09 -3.35
CA PHE A 215 -14.32 -0.75 -4.38
C PHE A 215 -15.33 0.25 -4.93
N ALA A 216 -15.32 0.48 -6.24
CA ALA A 216 -16.28 1.29 -6.97
C ALA A 216 -17.03 0.42 -7.98
N PHE A 217 -18.33 0.67 -8.12
CA PHE A 217 -19.20 -0.13 -8.97
C PHE A 217 -20.37 0.70 -9.48
N GLU A 218 -20.55 0.70 -10.80
CA GLU A 218 -21.62 1.35 -11.55
C GLU A 218 -21.64 2.89 -11.40
N GLU A 219 -21.25 3.60 -12.47
CA GLU A 219 -21.39 5.05 -12.66
C GLU A 219 -20.85 5.92 -11.49
N VAL A 220 -19.78 5.49 -10.83
CA VAL A 220 -19.15 6.23 -9.74
C VAL A 220 -18.24 7.33 -10.28
N GLN A 221 -18.29 8.51 -9.67
CA GLN A 221 -17.28 9.56 -9.85
C GLN A 221 -16.41 9.63 -8.59
N LEU A 222 -15.16 9.17 -8.67
CA LEU A 222 -14.22 9.14 -7.56
C LEU A 222 -13.02 10.04 -7.84
N GLN A 223 -12.77 11.00 -6.94
CA GLN A 223 -11.58 11.84 -6.96
C GLN A 223 -10.77 11.58 -5.69
N MET A 224 -9.47 11.32 -5.85
CA MET A 224 -8.55 11.03 -4.76
C MET A 224 -7.33 11.97 -4.84
N ASN A 225 -6.89 12.46 -3.68
CA ASN A 225 -5.75 13.38 -3.59
C ASN A 225 -4.90 13.13 -2.33
N GLY A 226 -3.65 12.69 -2.51
CA GLY A 226 -2.74 12.43 -1.39
C GLY A 226 -3.12 11.21 -0.54
N ASP A 227 -4.09 10.41 -0.99
CA ASP A 227 -4.55 9.22 -0.26
C ASP A 227 -3.52 8.08 -0.34
N THR A 228 -3.55 7.23 0.67
CA THR A 228 -2.65 6.07 0.79
C THR A 228 -3.45 4.80 1.05
N ILE A 229 -3.28 3.80 0.20
CA ILE A 229 -3.91 2.48 0.30
C ILE A 229 -2.81 1.42 0.40
N GLU A 230 -2.79 0.69 1.51
CA GLU A 230 -1.71 -0.24 1.82
C GLU A 230 -2.23 -1.57 2.35
N ALA A 231 -1.55 -2.66 1.98
CA ALA A 231 -1.75 -3.97 2.61
C ALA A 231 -3.20 -4.47 2.57
N SER A 232 -3.94 -4.17 1.49
CA SER A 232 -5.27 -4.76 1.29
C SER A 232 -5.13 -6.28 1.22
N ARG A 233 -6.00 -7.00 1.95
CA ARG A 233 -5.85 -8.44 2.18
C ARG A 233 -6.81 -9.25 1.30
N ALA A 234 -6.31 -10.34 0.73
CA ALA A 234 -7.19 -11.33 0.10
C ALA A 234 -8.09 -11.99 1.14
N ALA A 235 -9.36 -12.20 0.81
CA ALA A 235 -10.33 -12.86 1.69
C ALA A 235 -11.52 -13.43 0.91
N ASN A 236 -12.17 -14.44 1.48
CA ASN A 236 -13.37 -15.05 0.91
C ASN A 236 -14.61 -14.26 1.34
N ASP A 237 -15.44 -13.83 0.39
CA ASP A 237 -16.68 -13.12 0.71
C ASP A 237 -17.78 -14.02 1.27
N THR A 238 -17.81 -15.27 0.82
CA THR A 238 -18.68 -16.32 1.33
C THR A 238 -18.00 -17.69 1.21
N PRO A 239 -18.35 -18.68 2.05
CA PRO A 239 -17.89 -20.05 1.88
C PRO A 239 -18.21 -20.56 0.46
N GLY A 240 -17.19 -21.01 -0.27
CA GLY A 240 -17.33 -21.57 -1.62
C GLY A 240 -17.13 -20.59 -2.79
N ASN A 241 -17.05 -19.28 -2.53
CA ASN A 241 -16.64 -18.32 -3.56
C ASN A 241 -15.11 -18.20 -3.64
N PRO A 242 -14.54 -17.90 -4.83
CA PRO A 242 -13.12 -17.55 -4.95
C PRO A 242 -12.79 -16.36 -4.05
N ALA A 243 -11.60 -16.39 -3.44
CA ALA A 243 -11.09 -15.26 -2.66
C ALA A 243 -11.06 -14.00 -3.55
N LEU A 244 -11.58 -12.90 -3.04
CA LEU A 244 -11.32 -11.59 -3.63
C LEU A 244 -9.83 -11.26 -3.38
N PRO A 245 -9.10 -10.77 -4.39
CA PRO A 245 -7.63 -10.84 -4.38
C PRO A 245 -6.95 -9.84 -3.45
N GLY A 246 -7.66 -8.89 -2.82
CA GLY A 246 -7.01 -7.89 -1.96
C GLY A 246 -6.46 -6.71 -2.75
N GLN A 247 -7.23 -6.12 -3.66
CA GLN A 247 -6.77 -5.04 -4.53
C GLN A 247 -6.59 -3.73 -3.74
N GLY A 248 -5.71 -2.83 -4.21
CA GLY A 248 -5.71 -1.47 -3.69
C GLY A 248 -7.02 -0.76 -4.05
N ILE A 249 -7.31 -0.66 -5.35
CA ILE A 249 -8.57 -0.16 -5.90
C ILE A 249 -9.14 -1.18 -6.89
N ALA A 250 -10.44 -1.42 -6.78
CA ALA A 250 -11.25 -2.20 -7.71
C ALA A 250 -12.36 -1.30 -8.27
N ALA A 251 -12.47 -1.11 -9.59
CA ALA A 251 -13.50 -0.27 -10.19
C ALA A 251 -14.13 -0.94 -11.43
N GLN A 252 -15.45 -0.88 -11.54
CA GLN A 252 -16.22 -1.68 -12.50
C GLN A 252 -17.47 -0.93 -13.01
N PHE A 253 -17.74 -1.02 -14.31
CA PHE A 253 -18.97 -0.51 -14.96
C PHE A 253 -19.11 1.02 -15.01
N PHE A 254 -18.44 1.62 -15.99
CA PHE A 254 -18.54 3.04 -16.37
C PHE A 254 -18.18 4.02 -15.25
N ASP A 255 -17.29 3.62 -14.34
CA ASP A 255 -16.77 4.52 -13.32
C ASP A 255 -15.79 5.53 -13.92
N TYR A 256 -15.69 6.71 -13.32
CA TYR A 256 -14.73 7.75 -13.66
C TYR A 256 -13.88 8.09 -12.43
N LEU A 257 -12.61 7.69 -12.48
CA LEU A 257 -11.65 7.81 -11.38
C LEU A 257 -10.56 8.82 -11.74
N VAL A 258 -10.29 9.76 -10.83
CA VAL A 258 -9.18 10.71 -10.94
C VAL A 258 -8.30 10.63 -9.69
N LEU A 259 -7.07 10.16 -9.85
CA LEU A 259 -6.15 9.92 -8.75
C LEU A 259 -4.94 10.86 -8.88
N ASN A 260 -4.78 11.73 -7.88
CA ASN A 260 -3.65 12.64 -7.79
C ASN A 260 -2.82 12.31 -6.55
N LYS A 261 -1.51 12.10 -6.71
CA LYS A 261 -0.60 11.87 -5.57
C LYS A 261 -1.03 10.70 -4.68
N VAL A 262 -1.68 9.69 -5.25
CA VAL A 262 -2.17 8.53 -4.51
C VAL A 262 -1.07 7.48 -4.42
N THR A 263 -0.94 6.82 -3.29
CA THR A 263 0.00 5.69 -3.13
C THR A 263 -0.78 4.40 -2.88
N LEU A 264 -0.51 3.37 -3.70
CA LEU A 264 -1.08 2.03 -3.57
C LEU A 264 0.05 1.00 -3.52
N ARG A 265 0.29 0.41 -2.34
CA ARG A 265 1.40 -0.53 -2.19
C ARG A 265 1.15 -1.72 -1.27
N ASN A 266 1.93 -2.77 -1.50
CA ASN A 266 1.88 -4.01 -0.71
C ASN A 266 0.48 -4.66 -0.66
N ASN A 267 -0.38 -4.41 -1.65
CA ASN A 267 -1.70 -5.02 -1.71
C ASN A 267 -1.56 -6.48 -2.17
N ALA A 268 -2.36 -7.39 -1.60
CA ALA A 268 -2.33 -8.82 -1.93
C ALA A 268 -2.79 -9.11 -3.37
N GLY A 269 -3.52 -8.17 -3.97
CA GLY A 269 -3.97 -8.23 -5.36
C GLY A 269 -3.26 -7.18 -6.22
N ASP A 270 -3.94 -6.75 -7.28
CA ASP A 270 -3.48 -5.64 -8.11
C ASP A 270 -3.49 -4.32 -7.31
N GLY A 271 -2.60 -3.38 -7.64
CA GLY A 271 -2.66 -2.02 -7.13
C GLY A 271 -4.00 -1.39 -7.52
N ILE A 272 -4.30 -1.39 -8.81
CA ILE A 272 -5.61 -1.00 -9.35
C ILE A 272 -6.09 -2.09 -10.31
N ALA A 273 -7.33 -2.57 -10.17
CA ALA A 273 -8.01 -3.32 -11.24
C ALA A 273 -9.25 -2.57 -11.73
N LEU A 274 -9.36 -2.43 -13.04
CA LEU A 274 -10.35 -1.61 -13.72
C LEU A 274 -11.13 -2.44 -14.74
N SER A 275 -12.45 -2.28 -14.78
CA SER A 275 -13.31 -2.92 -15.78
C SER A 275 -14.36 -1.94 -16.28
N GLN A 276 -14.54 -1.81 -17.60
CA GLN A 276 -15.53 -0.90 -18.19
C GLN A 276 -15.43 0.56 -17.71
N SER A 277 -14.28 1.04 -17.26
CA SER A 277 -14.19 2.31 -16.50
C SER A 277 -13.06 3.21 -16.99
N THR A 278 -13.11 4.48 -16.65
CA THR A 278 -12.11 5.48 -17.01
C THR A 278 -11.27 5.87 -15.80
N LEU A 279 -9.96 5.95 -15.99
CA LEU A 279 -8.98 6.25 -14.95
C LEU A 279 -7.96 7.28 -15.40
N ASP A 280 -7.90 8.40 -14.68
CA ASP A 280 -6.87 9.42 -14.83
C ASP A 280 -5.89 9.34 -13.64
N LEU A 281 -4.64 8.97 -13.91
CA LEU A 281 -3.58 8.92 -12.91
C LEU A 281 -2.68 10.14 -13.03
N ASN A 282 -2.27 10.73 -11.92
CA ASN A 282 -1.29 11.79 -11.86
C ASN A 282 -0.46 11.69 -10.58
N GLU A 283 0.87 11.73 -10.68
CA GLU A 283 1.80 11.59 -9.54
C GLU A 283 1.47 10.38 -8.64
N THR A 284 0.89 9.31 -9.19
CA THR A 284 0.39 8.15 -8.43
C THR A 284 1.44 7.04 -8.39
N ASN A 285 1.63 6.43 -7.23
CA ASN A 285 2.63 5.38 -7.00
C ASN A 285 1.93 4.02 -6.77
N LEU A 286 2.06 3.10 -7.72
CA LEU A 286 1.61 1.70 -7.62
C LEU A 286 2.85 0.81 -7.50
N THR A 287 3.19 0.38 -6.28
CA THR A 287 4.44 -0.36 -6.03
C THR A 287 4.27 -1.56 -5.13
N ALA A 288 5.09 -2.60 -5.33
CA ALA A 288 5.15 -3.75 -4.43
C ALA A 288 3.80 -4.48 -4.22
N ASN A 289 2.87 -4.36 -5.16
CA ASN A 289 1.62 -5.14 -5.12
C ASN A 289 1.92 -6.57 -5.59
N ALA A 290 1.27 -7.56 -4.97
CA ALA A 290 1.47 -8.97 -5.33
C ALA A 290 0.84 -9.33 -6.68
N GLY A 291 -0.18 -8.59 -7.10
CA GLY A 291 -0.67 -8.57 -8.48
C GLY A 291 0.07 -7.57 -9.34
N CYS A 292 -0.64 -7.01 -10.31
CA CYS A 292 -0.13 -5.99 -11.21
C CYS A 292 -0.22 -4.61 -10.58
N GLY A 293 0.64 -3.67 -10.98
CA GLY A 293 0.48 -2.28 -10.56
C GLY A 293 -0.88 -1.74 -11.01
N LEU A 294 -1.14 -1.86 -12.31
CA LEU A 294 -2.41 -1.53 -12.93
C LEU A 294 -2.91 -2.71 -13.78
N LYS A 295 -4.15 -3.14 -13.56
CA LYS A 295 -4.87 -4.11 -14.37
C LYS A 295 -6.11 -3.48 -14.96
N PHE A 296 -6.37 -3.69 -16.25
CA PHE A 296 -7.61 -3.19 -16.87
C PHE A 296 -8.10 -4.08 -18.02
N ASP A 297 -9.38 -3.98 -18.32
CA ASP A 297 -10.04 -4.71 -19.40
C ASP A 297 -10.19 -3.88 -20.69
N GLN A 298 -10.72 -4.52 -21.73
CA GLN A 298 -10.88 -3.97 -23.09
C GLN A 298 -11.77 -2.73 -23.21
N SER A 299 -12.61 -2.48 -22.22
CA SER A 299 -13.65 -1.47 -22.24
C SER A 299 -13.31 -0.29 -21.34
N SER A 300 -12.14 -0.36 -20.69
CA SER A 300 -11.62 0.68 -19.82
C SER A 300 -10.73 1.68 -20.59
N GLN A 301 -10.70 2.92 -20.12
CA GLN A 301 -9.82 3.98 -20.63
C GLN A 301 -8.86 4.42 -19.52
N VAL A 302 -7.56 4.49 -19.80
CA VAL A 302 -6.57 4.91 -18.80
C VAL A 302 -5.67 6.01 -19.34
N ASN A 303 -5.61 7.13 -18.62
CA ASN A 303 -4.67 8.21 -18.87
C ASN A 303 -3.59 8.23 -17.79
N LEU A 304 -2.37 7.87 -18.18
CA LEU A 304 -1.19 7.90 -17.32
C LEU A 304 -0.53 9.27 -17.34
N GLY A 305 -0.78 10.10 -16.33
CA GLY A 305 -0.17 11.41 -16.13
C GLY A 305 1.29 11.33 -15.70
N ALA A 306 1.96 12.50 -15.70
CA ALA A 306 3.38 12.62 -15.37
C ALA A 306 3.69 12.07 -13.97
N LYS A 307 4.89 11.51 -13.79
CA LYS A 307 5.40 10.97 -12.51
C LYS A 307 4.58 9.83 -11.88
N THR A 308 3.73 9.16 -12.65
CA THR A 308 3.12 7.89 -12.21
C THR A 308 4.21 6.81 -12.15
N VAL A 309 4.33 6.13 -11.00
CA VAL A 309 5.30 5.06 -10.74
C VAL A 309 4.54 3.73 -10.69
N LEU A 310 5.02 2.70 -11.39
CA LEU A 310 4.33 1.41 -11.54
C LEU A 310 5.24 0.20 -11.23
N GLU A 311 6.27 0.39 -10.42
CA GLU A 311 7.40 -0.55 -10.36
C GLU A 311 7.28 -1.63 -9.27
N THR A 312 8.06 -2.71 -9.42
CA THR A 312 8.14 -3.87 -8.51
C THR A 312 6.81 -4.45 -8.07
N ASN A 313 5.82 -4.40 -8.94
CA ASN A 313 4.62 -5.20 -8.77
C ASN A 313 4.92 -6.59 -9.32
N ALA A 314 4.65 -7.64 -8.53
CA ALA A 314 5.06 -9.00 -8.87
C ALA A 314 4.39 -9.51 -10.16
N GLY A 315 3.15 -9.10 -10.43
CA GLY A 315 2.46 -9.37 -11.69
C GLY A 315 2.94 -8.52 -12.89
N GLY A 316 3.74 -7.47 -12.63
CA GLY A 316 4.19 -6.50 -13.62
C GLY A 316 3.57 -5.11 -13.44
N ALA A 317 4.17 -4.10 -14.08
CA ALA A 317 3.73 -2.70 -13.96
C ALA A 317 2.29 -2.48 -14.45
N VAL A 318 1.97 -3.07 -15.60
CA VAL A 318 0.65 -3.07 -16.22
C VAL A 318 0.33 -4.47 -16.71
N CYS A 319 -0.87 -4.95 -16.42
CA CYS A 319 -1.35 -6.24 -16.88
C CYS A 319 -2.75 -6.15 -17.47
N GLY A 320 -3.03 -7.07 -18.37
CA GLY A 320 -4.36 -7.27 -18.90
C GLY A 320 -4.29 -8.17 -20.12
N THR A 321 -5.38 -8.90 -20.35
CA THR A 321 -5.66 -9.45 -21.66
C THR A 321 -6.11 -8.27 -22.52
N LEU A 322 -5.28 -7.78 -23.45
CA LEU A 322 -5.79 -6.95 -24.53
C LEU A 322 -6.83 -7.79 -25.28
N PRO A 323 -7.97 -7.21 -25.68
CA PRO A 323 -8.93 -7.91 -26.51
C PRO A 323 -8.30 -8.38 -27.81
N SER A 324 -8.99 -9.30 -28.49
CA SER A 324 -8.61 -9.74 -29.81
C SER A 324 -8.38 -8.54 -30.72
N VAL A 325 -7.12 -8.22 -31.01
CA VAL A 325 -6.80 -7.10 -31.86
C VAL A 325 -7.30 -7.51 -33.25
N ALA A 326 -8.22 -6.76 -33.84
CA ALA A 326 -8.76 -7.09 -35.17
C ALA A 326 -7.61 -7.23 -36.19
N ALA A 327 -7.81 -7.96 -37.28
CA ALA A 327 -6.82 -8.03 -38.35
C ALA A 327 -6.48 -6.61 -38.86
N GLY A 328 -5.20 -6.24 -38.82
CA GLY A 328 -4.72 -4.88 -39.14
C GLY A 328 -5.02 -3.81 -38.06
N GLY A 329 -5.63 -4.20 -36.94
CA GLY A 329 -5.94 -3.31 -35.83
C GLY A 329 -4.69 -2.92 -35.04
N LYS A 330 -4.70 -1.69 -34.49
CA LYS A 330 -3.63 -1.15 -33.65
C LYS A 330 -4.13 -0.82 -32.24
N ARG A 331 -3.23 -0.94 -31.26
CA ARG A 331 -3.42 -0.50 -29.88
C ARG A 331 -2.18 0.25 -29.41
N SER A 332 -2.37 1.26 -28.55
CA SER A 332 -1.26 2.00 -27.98
C SER A 332 -1.37 2.09 -26.46
N VAL A 333 -0.25 1.87 -25.77
CA VAL A 333 -0.10 2.10 -24.33
C VAL A 333 0.97 3.17 -24.15
N THR A 334 0.71 4.19 -23.33
CA THR A 334 1.69 5.23 -23.05
C THR A 334 2.14 5.15 -21.60
N PHE A 335 3.43 5.39 -21.32
CA PHE A 335 3.97 5.36 -19.97
C PHE A 335 5.13 6.34 -19.83
N ASN A 336 5.45 6.76 -18.60
CA ASN A 336 6.68 7.50 -18.34
C ASN A 336 7.76 6.51 -17.96
N VAL A 337 9.00 6.81 -18.33
CA VAL A 337 10.15 6.10 -17.78
C VAL A 337 10.72 6.94 -16.64
N SER A 338 10.95 6.29 -15.52
CA SER A 338 11.37 6.88 -14.24
C SER A 338 12.89 6.89 -14.07
N ALA A 339 13.63 6.05 -14.81
CA ALA A 339 15.09 5.91 -14.71
C ALA A 339 15.74 5.48 -16.03
N ALA A 340 17.06 5.66 -16.13
CA ALA A 340 17.83 5.16 -17.25
C ALA A 340 17.96 3.63 -17.18
N GLY A 341 17.90 2.94 -18.31
CA GLY A 341 18.01 1.48 -18.39
C GLY A 341 17.19 0.86 -19.51
N ASP A 342 17.10 -0.45 -19.50
CA ASP A 342 16.32 -1.20 -20.49
C ASP A 342 14.81 -1.11 -20.25
N ILE A 343 14.11 -0.69 -21.29
CA ILE A 343 12.66 -0.89 -21.43
C ILE A 343 12.48 -2.17 -22.22
N LYS A 344 11.82 -3.17 -21.62
CA LYS A 344 11.46 -4.41 -22.29
C LYS A 344 9.96 -4.48 -22.46
N VAL A 345 9.52 -4.67 -23.70
CA VAL A 345 8.10 -4.84 -24.02
C VAL A 345 7.91 -6.25 -24.54
N PHE A 346 6.99 -6.97 -23.93
CA PHE A 346 6.62 -8.33 -24.28
C PHE A 346 5.20 -8.34 -24.80
N ALA A 347 4.96 -8.99 -25.93
CA ALA A 347 3.62 -9.32 -26.40
C ALA A 347 3.47 -10.83 -26.60
N SER A 348 2.36 -11.39 -26.14
CA SER A 348 2.03 -12.79 -26.35
C SER A 348 0.56 -12.98 -26.74
N SER A 349 0.27 -14.07 -27.43
CA SER A 349 -0.98 -14.44 -28.08
C SER A 349 -0.91 -15.95 -28.41
N PRO A 350 -2.01 -16.66 -28.73
CA PRO A 350 -1.94 -18.06 -29.15
C PRO A 350 -0.93 -18.27 -30.30
N SER A 351 -0.31 -19.45 -30.36
CA SER A 351 0.89 -19.76 -31.17
C SER A 351 0.76 -19.58 -32.70
N SER A 352 -0.43 -19.23 -33.20
CA SER A 352 -0.71 -18.96 -34.62
C SER A 352 -0.85 -17.46 -34.97
N ALA A 353 -0.80 -16.55 -33.98
CA ALA A 353 -0.92 -15.12 -34.21
C ALA A 353 0.41 -14.48 -34.62
N THR A 354 0.40 -13.64 -35.66
CA THR A 354 1.49 -12.73 -36.02
C THR A 354 1.17 -11.31 -35.55
N LEU A 355 2.14 -10.66 -34.90
CA LEU A 355 2.00 -9.29 -34.38
C LEU A 355 3.18 -8.43 -34.83
N ALA A 356 3.00 -7.12 -34.77
CA ALA A 356 4.09 -6.15 -34.84
C ALA A 356 4.05 -5.27 -33.59
N LEU A 357 5.21 -5.02 -33.00
CA LEU A 357 5.40 -4.15 -31.86
C LEU A 357 6.33 -3.01 -32.23
N ARG A 358 5.99 -1.80 -31.80
CA ARG A 358 6.79 -0.58 -31.98
C ARG A 358 6.81 0.20 -30.69
N LEU A 359 7.98 0.61 -30.23
CA LEU A 359 8.15 1.43 -29.05
C LEU A 359 8.69 2.80 -29.47
N PHE A 360 7.97 3.86 -29.15
CA PHE A 360 8.30 5.23 -29.51
C PHE A 360 8.78 5.98 -28.27
N ALA A 361 9.94 6.63 -28.39
CA ALA A 361 10.40 7.59 -27.41
C ALA A 361 9.49 8.83 -27.40
N PRO A 362 9.44 9.59 -26.29
CA PRO A 362 8.57 10.76 -26.16
C PRO A 362 8.76 11.77 -27.30
N GLY A 363 7.66 12.18 -27.91
CA GLY A 363 7.65 13.17 -29.00
C GLY A 363 8.23 12.69 -30.33
N GLN A 364 8.63 11.41 -30.44
CA GLN A 364 9.17 10.85 -31.68
C GLN A 364 8.08 10.21 -32.53
N SER A 365 8.13 10.47 -33.84
CA SER A 365 7.28 9.84 -34.85
C SER A 365 7.84 8.49 -35.34
N ALA A 366 9.16 8.29 -35.24
CA ALA A 366 9.84 7.04 -35.54
C ALA A 366 9.98 6.15 -34.28
N PRO A 367 9.83 4.82 -34.39
CA PRO A 367 10.02 3.93 -33.26
C PRO A 367 11.50 3.86 -32.86
N ALA A 368 11.76 3.90 -31.55
CA ALA A 368 13.06 3.64 -30.94
C ALA A 368 13.45 2.16 -30.98
N ALA A 369 12.46 1.27 -31.06
CA ALA A 369 12.65 -0.16 -31.34
C ALA A 369 11.37 -0.73 -31.95
N GLU A 370 11.51 -1.68 -32.87
CA GLU A 370 10.39 -2.39 -33.48
C GLU A 370 10.73 -3.84 -33.78
N THR A 371 9.71 -4.70 -33.77
CA THR A 371 9.82 -6.12 -34.14
C THR A 371 8.50 -6.63 -34.70
N SER A 372 8.53 -7.66 -35.53
CA SER A 372 7.34 -8.34 -36.03
C SER A 372 7.60 -9.82 -36.26
N GLY A 373 6.57 -10.66 -36.08
CA GLY A 373 6.69 -12.10 -36.21
C GLY A 373 5.58 -12.87 -35.50
N PRO A 374 5.69 -14.21 -35.42
CA PRO A 374 4.78 -15.02 -34.62
C PRO A 374 4.93 -14.70 -33.14
N SER A 375 3.82 -14.74 -32.41
CA SER A 375 3.80 -14.65 -30.95
C SER A 375 4.51 -15.87 -30.30
N PRO A 376 5.24 -15.71 -29.18
CA PRO A 376 5.46 -14.46 -28.43
C PRO A 376 6.57 -13.59 -29.04
N LEU A 377 6.47 -12.28 -28.83
CA LEU A 377 7.44 -11.29 -29.28
C LEU A 377 7.96 -10.47 -28.10
N SER A 378 9.20 -10.02 -28.22
CA SER A 378 9.75 -9.03 -27.31
C SER A 378 10.59 -8.02 -28.08
N LEU A 379 10.61 -6.79 -27.58
CA LEU A 379 11.56 -5.77 -28.00
C LEU A 379 12.20 -5.16 -26.76
N THR A 380 13.45 -4.78 -26.91
CA THR A 380 14.19 -4.05 -25.88
C THR A 380 14.73 -2.77 -26.52
N THR A 381 14.64 -1.66 -25.79
CA THR A 381 15.38 -0.43 -26.07
C THR A 381 15.85 0.13 -24.74
N SER A 382 16.67 1.19 -24.75
CA SER A 382 17.14 1.81 -23.53
C SER A 382 16.65 3.24 -23.43
N ALA A 383 16.20 3.65 -22.23
CA ALA A 383 16.00 5.05 -21.90
C ALA A 383 17.28 5.66 -21.33
N ASN A 384 17.58 6.89 -21.72
CA ASN A 384 18.73 7.63 -21.21
C ASN A 384 18.49 8.25 -19.82
N GLY A 385 17.28 8.13 -19.26
CA GLY A 385 16.91 8.73 -17.99
C GLY A 385 15.40 8.94 -17.83
N PRO A 386 14.98 9.58 -16.73
CA PRO A 386 13.60 9.98 -16.52
C PRO A 386 13.13 10.87 -17.69
N THR A 387 11.96 10.58 -18.26
CA THR A 387 11.45 11.35 -19.40
C THR A 387 10.37 12.36 -19.00
N SER A 388 10.43 13.56 -19.58
CA SER A 388 9.41 14.61 -19.40
C SER A 388 8.14 14.40 -20.25
N GLY A 389 8.16 13.41 -21.16
CA GLY A 389 7.01 12.99 -21.94
C GLY A 389 6.80 11.47 -21.90
N ARG A 390 5.69 11.02 -22.49
CA ARG A 390 5.29 9.62 -22.45
C ARG A 390 5.92 8.83 -23.59
N TRP A 391 6.58 7.74 -23.26
CA TRP A 391 6.85 6.67 -24.20
C TRP A 391 5.53 6.07 -24.66
N ARG A 392 5.49 5.54 -25.88
CA ARG A 392 4.31 4.90 -26.45
C ARG A 392 4.70 3.54 -27.02
N VAL A 393 4.06 2.48 -26.57
CA VAL A 393 4.08 1.19 -27.26
C VAL A 393 2.89 1.15 -28.18
N GLU A 394 3.12 0.83 -29.45
CA GLU A 394 2.10 0.45 -30.42
C GLU A 394 2.22 -1.05 -30.70
N LEU A 395 1.09 -1.74 -30.57
CA LEU A 395 0.95 -3.12 -31.00
C LEU A 395 -0.04 -3.18 -32.17
N GLU A 396 0.31 -3.93 -33.20
CA GLU A 396 -0.49 -4.19 -34.38
C GLU A 396 -0.69 -5.70 -34.56
N ASN A 397 -1.91 -6.14 -34.82
CA ASN A 397 -2.16 -7.51 -35.23
C ASN A 397 -2.03 -7.65 -36.75
N THR A 398 -1.03 -8.40 -37.18
CA THR A 398 -0.78 -8.68 -38.60
C THR A 398 -1.39 -10.03 -39.04
N SER A 399 -2.10 -10.72 -38.15
CA SER A 399 -2.85 -11.95 -38.44
C SER A 399 -4.14 -11.67 -39.21
N GLN A 400 -4.68 -12.70 -39.88
CA GLN A 400 -5.94 -12.61 -40.63
C GLN A 400 -7.20 -12.64 -39.75
N ALA A 401 -7.08 -13.08 -38.50
CA ALA A 401 -8.17 -13.13 -37.54
C ALA A 401 -7.89 -12.22 -36.35
N ALA A 402 -8.94 -11.88 -35.60
CA ALA A 402 -8.77 -11.16 -34.36
C ALA A 402 -8.10 -12.09 -33.33
N VAL A 403 -7.00 -11.63 -32.70
CA VAL A 403 -6.18 -12.47 -31.79
C VAL A 403 -6.01 -11.81 -30.44
N PRO A 404 -6.29 -12.49 -29.31
CA PRO A 404 -6.13 -11.90 -27.98
C PRO A 404 -4.65 -11.70 -27.70
N VAL A 405 -4.28 -10.58 -27.09
CA VAL A 405 -2.87 -10.24 -26.88
C VAL A 405 -2.63 -9.88 -25.42
N THR A 406 -1.57 -10.38 -24.81
CA THR A 406 -1.07 -9.86 -23.53
C THR A 406 0.09 -8.93 -23.83
N LEU A 407 0.07 -7.72 -23.29
CA LEU A 407 1.18 -6.77 -23.38
C LEU A 407 1.74 -6.51 -21.99
N SER A 408 3.03 -6.74 -21.81
CA SER A 408 3.74 -6.41 -20.58
C SER A 408 4.86 -5.43 -20.90
N VAL A 409 4.93 -4.34 -20.14
CA VAL A 409 6.04 -3.38 -20.19
C VAL A 409 6.82 -3.50 -18.89
N ARG A 410 8.09 -3.90 -18.99
CA ARG A 410 9.07 -3.80 -17.92
C ARG A 410 9.90 -2.55 -18.16
N GLN A 411 9.95 -1.69 -17.15
CA GLN A 411 10.71 -0.46 -17.18
C GLN A 411 12.04 -0.64 -16.45
N PRO A 412 13.03 0.24 -16.71
CA PRO A 412 14.22 0.34 -15.87
C PRO A 412 13.82 0.51 -14.41
N LEU A 413 14.43 -0.25 -13.52
CA LEU A 413 14.23 -0.09 -12.08
C LEU A 413 14.60 1.35 -11.71
N PHE A 414 13.71 2.04 -10.99
CA PHE A 414 13.99 3.36 -10.46
C PHE A 414 15.18 3.30 -9.51
N ASN A 415 16.21 4.05 -9.86
CA ASN A 415 17.30 4.35 -8.94
C ASN A 415 16.75 5.25 -7.82
N GLY A 416 16.42 4.67 -6.67
CA GLY A 416 15.86 5.41 -5.54
C GLY A 416 16.80 6.53 -5.06
N SER A 417 16.24 7.71 -4.80
CA SER A 417 16.99 8.81 -4.17
C SER A 417 17.04 8.64 -2.67
N CYS A 418 17.95 9.35 -2.00
CA CYS A 418 18.00 9.36 -0.54
C CYS A 418 16.71 9.87 0.10
N ASP A 419 16.04 10.85 -0.52
CA ASP A 419 14.71 11.30 -0.10
C ASP A 419 13.64 10.21 -0.26
N GLN A 420 13.76 9.39 -1.30
CA GLN A 420 12.82 8.30 -1.55
C GLN A 420 12.98 7.18 -0.52
N ILE A 421 14.21 6.90 -0.06
CA ILE A 421 14.45 5.95 1.04
C ILE A 421 13.69 6.39 2.30
N LEU A 422 13.73 7.68 2.64
CA LEU A 422 12.96 8.21 3.77
C LEU A 422 11.45 8.09 3.55
N LYS A 423 10.96 8.45 2.36
CA LYS A 423 9.51 8.44 2.07
C LYS A 423 8.92 7.03 2.04
N ASP A 424 9.60 6.08 1.41
CA ASP A 424 9.06 4.74 1.18
C ASP A 424 9.30 3.82 2.38
N PHE A 425 10.43 3.98 3.07
CA PHE A 425 10.84 3.05 4.13
C PHE A 425 10.89 3.69 5.52
N SER A 426 10.68 5.01 5.63
CA SER A 426 10.88 5.75 6.90
C SER A 426 12.31 5.62 7.46
N ILE A 427 13.30 5.45 6.57
CA ILE A 427 14.71 5.33 6.91
C ILE A 427 15.42 6.65 6.61
N ALA A 428 15.97 7.30 7.62
CA ALA A 428 16.72 8.54 7.43
C ALA A 428 18.11 8.26 6.84
N ILE A 429 18.52 9.03 5.83
CA ILE A 429 19.91 9.02 5.33
C ILE A 429 20.66 10.20 5.96
N VAL A 430 21.66 9.91 6.77
CA VAL A 430 22.39 10.90 7.57
C VAL A 430 23.91 10.73 7.44
N LYS A 431 24.66 11.78 7.76
CA LYS A 431 26.13 11.77 7.72
C LYS A 431 26.72 12.48 8.94
N GLU A 432 27.92 12.08 9.31
CA GLU A 432 28.71 12.83 10.30
C GLU A 432 29.10 14.23 9.78
N PRO A 433 29.25 15.21 10.69
CA PRO A 433 29.83 16.50 10.35
C PRO A 433 31.19 16.34 9.68
N GLY A 434 31.43 17.09 8.60
CA GLY A 434 32.69 17.04 7.85
C GLY A 434 32.82 15.89 6.84
N ILE A 435 31.86 14.95 6.79
CA ILE A 435 31.83 13.87 5.79
C ILE A 435 30.97 14.27 4.58
N ARG A 436 31.30 13.78 3.37
CA ARG A 436 30.54 14.05 2.14
C ARG A 436 29.17 13.35 2.14
N ASP A 437 28.20 13.93 1.44
CA ASP A 437 26.88 13.33 1.25
C ASP A 437 26.95 12.03 0.44
N PHE A 438 25.90 11.20 0.59
CA PHE A 438 25.66 10.08 -0.30
C PHE A 438 25.38 10.61 -1.71
N THR A 439 26.07 10.04 -2.69
CA THR A 439 25.78 10.30 -4.10
C THR A 439 24.45 9.66 -4.49
N ALA A 440 23.83 10.16 -5.56
CA ALA A 440 22.58 9.59 -6.08
C ALA A 440 22.70 8.08 -6.39
N GLU A 441 23.88 7.64 -6.81
CA GLU A 441 24.15 6.23 -7.10
C GLU A 441 24.26 5.39 -5.83
N GLU A 442 24.92 5.90 -4.78
CA GLU A 442 24.96 5.22 -3.49
C GLU A 442 23.56 5.14 -2.86
N CYS A 443 22.76 6.21 -2.94
CA CYS A 443 21.35 6.18 -2.54
C CYS A 443 20.58 5.10 -3.32
N SER A 444 20.82 4.98 -4.63
CA SER A 444 20.15 3.98 -5.47
C SER A 444 20.46 2.56 -5.01
N ILE A 445 21.73 2.26 -4.74
CA ILE A 445 22.15 0.94 -4.27
C ILE A 445 21.49 0.62 -2.92
N ILE A 446 21.52 1.58 -1.99
CA ILE A 446 20.91 1.43 -0.67
C ILE A 446 19.38 1.23 -0.80
N TYR A 447 18.73 1.97 -1.70
CA TYR A 447 17.30 1.81 -1.97
C TYR A 447 16.98 0.39 -2.48
N SER A 448 17.75 -0.12 -3.45
CA SER A 448 17.59 -1.49 -3.97
C SER A 448 17.75 -2.55 -2.87
N VAL A 449 18.76 -2.41 -2.00
CA VAL A 449 18.95 -3.30 -0.84
C VAL A 449 17.71 -3.29 0.06
N PHE A 450 17.24 -2.13 0.52
CA PHE A 450 16.07 -2.08 1.41
C PHE A 450 14.76 -2.50 0.74
N ARG A 451 14.64 -2.31 -0.58
CA ARG A 451 13.49 -2.78 -1.34
C ARG A 451 13.46 -4.31 -1.46
N SER A 452 14.62 -4.94 -1.56
CA SER A 452 14.77 -6.40 -1.65
C SER A 452 14.53 -7.13 -0.32
N LEU A 453 14.70 -6.44 0.81
CA LEU A 453 14.56 -7.00 2.15
C LEU A 453 13.09 -7.18 2.57
N PRO A 454 12.76 -8.22 3.35
CA PRO A 454 11.45 -8.37 3.97
C PRO A 454 11.13 -7.19 4.91
N LEU A 455 9.84 -6.86 5.07
CA LEU A 455 9.36 -5.82 5.97
C LEU A 455 9.84 -6.03 7.41
N SER A 456 9.89 -7.28 7.86
CA SER A 456 10.42 -7.67 9.17
C SER A 456 11.86 -7.23 9.41
N TRP A 457 12.70 -7.15 8.37
CA TRP A 457 14.07 -6.65 8.46
C TRP A 457 14.12 -5.14 8.28
N ARG A 458 13.66 -4.64 7.12
CA ARG A 458 13.76 -3.21 6.79
C ARG A 458 13.02 -2.32 7.79
N GLY A 459 11.91 -2.81 8.37
CA GLY A 459 11.13 -2.08 9.38
C GLY A 459 11.85 -1.89 10.73
N LYS A 460 13.02 -2.50 10.95
CA LYS A 460 13.85 -2.28 12.15
C LYS A 460 14.93 -1.23 11.93
N VAL A 461 15.21 -0.88 10.69
CA VAL A 461 16.18 0.15 10.32
C VAL A 461 15.49 1.50 10.44
N ALA A 462 16.08 2.40 11.23
CA ALA A 462 15.59 3.76 11.38
C ALA A 462 16.43 4.78 10.60
N GLN A 463 17.72 4.49 10.43
CA GLN A 463 18.64 5.37 9.70
C GLN A 463 19.81 4.59 9.08
N VAL A 464 20.35 5.15 7.99
CA VAL A 464 21.68 4.84 7.45
C VAL A 464 22.58 6.04 7.73
N LEU A 465 23.71 5.79 8.39
CA LEU A 465 24.66 6.81 8.80
C LEU A 465 26.00 6.63 8.08
N ARG A 466 26.45 7.65 7.35
CA ARG A 466 27.82 7.72 6.85
C ARG A 466 28.77 8.29 7.87
N ARG A 467 29.91 7.63 8.06
CA ARG A 467 30.93 8.00 9.05
C ARG A 467 32.34 7.97 8.50
N ALA A 468 33.25 8.69 9.17
CA ALA A 468 34.67 8.54 8.93
C ALA A 468 35.13 7.11 9.21
N GLN A 469 36.14 6.63 8.49
CA GLN A 469 36.76 5.35 8.80
C GLN A 469 37.51 5.47 10.14
N ASP A 470 37.13 4.65 11.11
CA ASP A 470 37.75 4.62 12.44
C ASP A 470 38.36 3.23 12.69
N PRO A 471 39.69 3.10 12.70
CA PRO A 471 40.35 1.81 12.90
C PRO A 471 40.15 1.23 14.31
N GLU A 472 39.68 2.01 15.30
CA GLU A 472 39.33 1.49 16.63
C GLU A 472 37.90 0.93 16.71
N VAL A 473 37.04 1.24 15.73
CA VAL A 473 35.60 0.89 15.73
C VAL A 473 35.21 0.03 14.51
N ALA A 474 36.01 0.01 13.44
CA ALA A 474 35.83 -0.90 12.31
C ALA A 474 35.81 -2.37 12.80
N GLY A 475 34.70 -3.06 12.57
CA GLY A 475 34.49 -4.44 13.04
C GLY A 475 34.05 -4.61 14.49
N ARG A 476 33.56 -3.54 15.14
CA ARG A 476 32.86 -3.65 16.42
C ARG A 476 31.37 -3.46 16.19
N ALA A 477 30.58 -4.51 16.42
CA ALA A 477 29.11 -4.49 16.41
C ALA A 477 28.57 -3.45 17.41
N GLN A 478 28.31 -2.22 16.94
CA GLN A 478 28.04 -1.09 17.83
C GLN A 478 26.80 -0.25 17.49
N SER A 479 25.85 -0.69 16.66
CA SER A 479 24.69 0.19 16.50
C SER A 479 23.34 -0.41 16.12
N ALA A 480 22.33 0.34 16.57
CA ALA A 480 20.92 0.22 16.20
C ALA A 480 20.61 0.75 14.79
N PHE A 481 21.64 1.00 13.98
CA PHE A 481 21.60 1.71 12.69
C PHE A 481 22.54 1.05 11.67
N VAL A 482 22.31 1.32 10.38
CA VAL A 482 23.20 0.84 9.31
C VAL A 482 24.35 1.83 9.16
N GLN A 483 25.60 1.41 9.34
CA GLN A 483 26.77 2.31 9.28
C GLN A 483 27.59 2.09 8.01
N ILE A 484 27.77 3.14 7.20
CA ILE A 484 28.62 3.10 6.01
C ILE A 484 29.90 3.89 6.28
N PHE A 485 31.02 3.19 6.41
CA PHE A 485 32.33 3.80 6.68
C PHE A 485 33.02 4.23 5.38
N GLY A 486 33.50 5.47 5.33
CA GLY A 486 34.31 5.98 4.22
C GLY A 486 33.63 5.90 2.84
N ASP A 487 34.46 5.81 1.79
CA ASP A 487 34.02 5.67 0.41
C ASP A 487 34.05 4.20 0.00
N GLN A 488 32.91 3.54 0.10
CA GLN A 488 32.76 2.17 -0.38
C GLN A 488 32.74 2.13 -1.91
N THR A 489 33.41 1.14 -2.50
CA THR A 489 33.29 0.93 -3.94
C THR A 489 31.85 0.53 -4.28
N ARG A 490 31.38 0.91 -5.48
CA ARG A 490 30.01 0.68 -5.94
C ARG A 490 29.59 -0.79 -5.85
N ASN A 491 30.52 -1.70 -6.14
CA ASN A 491 30.28 -3.14 -6.12
C ASN A 491 30.20 -3.70 -4.69
N PHE A 492 30.78 -3.02 -3.70
CA PHE A 492 30.83 -3.48 -2.32
C PHE A 492 29.75 -2.85 -1.43
N LEU A 493 29.21 -1.69 -1.81
CA LEU A 493 28.23 -0.97 -0.99
C LEU A 493 26.96 -1.80 -0.69
N ALA A 494 26.47 -2.58 -1.64
CA ALA A 494 25.30 -3.44 -1.42
C ALA A 494 25.57 -4.49 -0.33
N HIS A 495 26.76 -5.11 -0.38
CA HIS A 495 27.20 -6.11 0.58
C HIS A 495 27.34 -5.51 1.97
N VAL A 496 28.01 -4.35 2.10
CA VAL A 496 28.10 -3.61 3.36
C VAL A 496 26.72 -3.26 3.90
N ALA A 497 25.79 -2.82 3.05
CA ALA A 497 24.44 -2.48 3.49
C ALA A 497 23.68 -3.70 4.04
N PHE A 498 23.82 -4.88 3.43
CA PHE A 498 23.25 -6.13 3.96
C PHE A 498 23.89 -6.54 5.28
N HIS A 499 25.23 -6.50 5.35
CA HIS A 499 26.02 -6.81 6.54
C HIS A 499 25.57 -5.96 7.74
N GLU A 500 25.57 -4.64 7.56
CA GLU A 500 25.19 -3.69 8.59
C GLU A 500 23.71 -3.78 8.98
N THR A 501 22.84 -4.11 8.02
CA THR A 501 21.43 -4.38 8.31
C THR A 501 21.27 -5.63 9.17
N ALA A 502 22.08 -6.66 8.95
CA ALA A 502 22.04 -7.88 9.75
C ALA A 502 22.42 -7.62 11.22
N HIS A 503 23.35 -6.70 11.50
CA HIS A 503 23.57 -6.23 12.88
C HIS A 503 22.31 -5.63 13.49
N VAL A 504 21.62 -4.70 12.79
CA VAL A 504 20.38 -4.10 13.28
C VAL A 504 19.32 -5.16 13.58
N VAL A 505 19.20 -6.17 12.72
CA VAL A 505 18.28 -7.29 12.88
C VAL A 505 18.64 -8.12 14.10
N HIS A 506 19.91 -8.47 14.29
CA HIS A 506 20.37 -9.20 15.47
C HIS A 506 20.04 -8.42 16.77
N PHE A 507 20.23 -7.10 16.80
CA PHE A 507 19.97 -6.29 18.00
C PHE A 507 18.48 -5.99 18.25
N LYS A 508 17.65 -5.85 17.20
CA LYS A 508 16.27 -5.35 17.34
C LYS A 508 15.17 -6.36 17.01
N LEU A 509 15.49 -7.44 16.30
CA LEU A 509 14.51 -8.42 15.85
C LEU A 509 14.59 -9.73 16.65
N PHE A 510 15.78 -10.20 17.01
CA PHE A 510 15.93 -11.51 17.64
C PHE A 510 15.18 -11.57 18.98
N THR A 511 14.46 -12.68 19.20
CA THR A 511 13.95 -13.04 20.52
C THR A 511 15.10 -13.53 21.42
N PRO A 512 14.91 -13.56 22.75
CA PRO A 512 15.93 -14.12 23.66
C PRO A 512 16.36 -15.55 23.28
N ASP A 513 15.42 -16.37 22.83
CA ASP A 513 15.70 -17.75 22.38
C ASP A 513 16.56 -17.76 21.12
N GLN A 514 16.28 -16.88 20.16
CA GLN A 514 17.06 -16.74 18.92
C GLN A 514 18.48 -16.22 19.19
N VAL A 515 18.65 -15.29 20.13
CA VAL A 515 19.98 -14.84 20.58
C VAL A 515 20.76 -16.02 21.17
N SER A 516 20.12 -16.81 22.04
CA SER A 516 20.77 -17.99 22.64
C SER A 516 21.12 -19.05 21.60
N GLU A 517 20.21 -19.35 20.68
CA GLU A 517 20.40 -20.32 19.60
C GLU A 517 21.55 -19.91 18.67
N TRP A 518 21.59 -18.65 18.22
CA TRP A 518 22.66 -18.16 17.37
C TRP A 518 24.02 -18.19 18.10
N ALA A 519 24.07 -17.77 19.36
CA ALA A 519 25.30 -17.83 20.15
C ALA A 519 25.80 -19.27 20.37
N GLN A 520 24.89 -20.26 20.43
CA GLN A 520 25.26 -21.68 20.47
C GLN A 520 25.86 -22.14 19.14
N LEU A 521 25.27 -21.75 18.00
CA LEU A 521 25.80 -22.06 16.66
C LEU A 521 27.19 -21.45 16.46
N HIS A 522 27.40 -20.20 16.87
CA HIS A 522 28.71 -19.56 16.84
C HIS A 522 29.74 -20.33 17.68
N ARG A 523 29.41 -20.68 18.94
CA ARG A 523 30.31 -21.47 19.81
C ARG A 523 30.61 -22.86 19.25
N ALA A 524 29.63 -23.50 18.61
CA ALA A 524 29.81 -24.80 17.96
C ALA A 524 30.77 -24.70 16.75
N GLY A 525 30.90 -23.52 16.15
CA GLY A 525 31.87 -23.26 15.09
C GLY A 525 33.33 -23.40 15.56
N GLY A 526 33.61 -22.99 16.80
CA GLY A 526 34.93 -23.12 17.42
C GLY A 526 36.03 -22.45 16.58
N SER A 527 37.21 -23.07 16.55
CA SER A 527 38.34 -22.61 15.72
C SER A 527 38.35 -23.21 14.31
N ASP A 528 37.36 -24.01 13.94
CA ASP A 528 37.32 -24.67 12.63
C ASP A 528 36.79 -23.71 11.57
N MET A 529 37.68 -23.28 10.67
CA MET A 529 37.38 -22.30 9.64
C MET A 529 36.28 -22.76 8.67
N GLU A 530 36.04 -24.08 8.53
CA GLU A 530 34.96 -24.58 7.67
C GLU A 530 33.55 -24.30 8.24
N ASN A 531 33.43 -23.83 9.48
CA ASN A 531 32.15 -23.44 10.09
C ASN A 531 31.79 -21.96 9.86
N TYR A 532 32.66 -21.22 9.15
CA TYR A 532 32.48 -19.81 8.82
C TYR A 532 32.49 -19.63 7.29
N ILE A 533 31.90 -18.53 6.82
CA ILE A 533 31.77 -18.19 5.41
C ILE A 533 32.46 -16.85 5.13
N GLY A 534 33.03 -16.70 3.93
CA GLY A 534 33.71 -15.49 3.45
C GLY A 534 34.32 -15.73 2.07
N VAL A 535 34.02 -14.89 1.06
CA VAL A 535 34.58 -15.05 -0.29
C VAL A 535 36.04 -14.56 -0.38
N GLY A 536 36.93 -15.47 -0.80
CA GLY A 536 37.93 -15.19 -1.84
C GLY A 536 38.85 -13.96 -1.75
N THR A 537 39.22 -13.47 -0.58
CA THR A 537 40.43 -12.66 -0.45
C THR A 537 41.57 -13.58 -0.01
N GLU A 538 42.72 -13.46 -0.68
CA GLU A 538 43.94 -14.25 -0.46
C GLU A 538 44.60 -14.00 0.91
N ASP A 539 43.85 -13.56 1.92
CA ASP A 539 44.34 -13.39 3.29
C ASP A 539 43.71 -14.43 4.24
N PRO A 540 44.37 -15.58 4.48
CA PRO A 540 43.92 -16.57 5.44
C PRO A 540 43.89 -16.09 6.90
N ASN A 541 44.24 -14.82 7.19
CA ASN A 541 44.25 -14.26 8.56
C ASN A 541 43.05 -13.35 8.91
N PHE A 542 42.06 -13.14 8.03
CA PHE A 542 41.00 -12.15 8.29
C PHE A 542 39.58 -12.63 7.97
N LEU A 543 39.11 -13.68 8.67
CA LEU A 543 37.69 -14.04 8.70
C LEU A 543 36.95 -13.26 9.80
N TYR A 544 36.36 -12.12 9.41
CA TYR A 544 35.57 -11.23 10.29
C TYR A 544 34.54 -11.99 11.15
N GLY A 545 33.85 -12.97 10.57
CA GLY A 545 32.82 -13.76 11.25
C GLY A 545 33.31 -14.64 12.41
N GLN A 546 34.62 -14.87 12.58
CA GLN A 546 35.15 -15.60 13.74
C GLN A 546 35.31 -14.74 14.99
N THR A 547 35.30 -13.41 14.83
CA THR A 547 35.66 -12.49 15.91
C THR A 547 34.63 -12.48 17.04
N ASN A 548 33.34 -12.54 16.71
CA ASN A 548 32.22 -12.63 17.65
C ASN A 548 30.95 -13.09 16.91
N GLU A 549 29.90 -13.43 17.66
CA GLU A 549 28.65 -13.93 17.12
C GLU A 549 27.88 -12.92 16.25
N PHE A 550 28.09 -11.61 16.45
CA PHE A 550 27.41 -10.56 15.69
C PHE A 550 27.99 -10.43 14.28
N GLU A 551 29.31 -10.43 14.17
CA GLU A 551 30.04 -10.44 12.89
C GLU A 551 29.81 -11.76 12.14
N ASP A 552 29.70 -12.88 12.87
CA ASP A 552 29.32 -14.18 12.29
C ASP A 552 27.95 -14.09 11.60
N PHE A 553 26.94 -13.54 12.29
CA PHE A 553 25.60 -13.39 11.73
C PHE A 553 25.61 -12.47 10.51
N ALA A 554 26.29 -11.33 10.62
CA ALA A 554 26.33 -10.34 9.56
C ALA A 554 27.05 -10.88 8.31
N THR A 555 28.15 -11.59 8.49
CA THR A 555 28.88 -12.23 7.38
C THR A 555 28.03 -13.34 6.73
N VAL A 556 27.34 -14.16 7.53
CA VAL A 556 26.43 -15.20 7.01
C VAL A 556 25.30 -14.58 6.19
N ALA A 557 24.70 -13.48 6.66
CA ALA A 557 23.66 -12.77 5.94
C ALA A 557 24.17 -12.12 4.65
N GLU A 558 25.32 -11.43 4.71
CA GLU A 558 25.98 -10.82 3.55
C GLU A 558 26.25 -11.86 2.45
N GLU A 559 26.92 -12.95 2.80
CA GLU A 559 27.29 -14.03 1.87
C GLU A 559 26.07 -14.75 1.29
N TYR A 560 25.03 -14.92 2.11
CA TYR A 560 23.75 -15.43 1.63
C TYR A 560 23.11 -14.50 0.61
N THR A 561 23.19 -13.19 0.82
CA THR A 561 22.65 -12.21 -0.13
C THR A 561 23.48 -12.08 -1.41
N ALA A 562 24.77 -12.40 -1.33
CA ALA A 562 25.68 -12.43 -2.46
C ALA A 562 25.37 -13.58 -3.43
N ASP A 563 25.27 -14.82 -2.92
CA ASP A 563 24.97 -16.00 -3.73
C ASP A 563 24.42 -17.15 -2.86
N ALA A 564 23.13 -17.09 -2.52
CA ALA A 564 22.46 -18.11 -1.73
C ALA A 564 22.63 -19.53 -2.33
N PRO A 565 22.43 -19.75 -3.65
CA PRO A 565 22.68 -21.05 -4.28
C PRO A 565 24.07 -21.63 -3.97
N ALA A 566 25.13 -20.83 -4.15
CA ALA A 566 26.49 -21.29 -3.94
C ALA A 566 26.78 -21.61 -2.47
N VAL A 567 26.42 -20.71 -1.55
CA VAL A 567 26.76 -20.89 -0.12
C VAL A 567 25.94 -21.99 0.54
N ILE A 568 24.69 -22.21 0.12
CA ILE A 568 23.89 -23.35 0.57
C ILE A 568 24.47 -24.67 0.05
N ALA A 569 24.89 -24.73 -1.22
CA ALA A 569 25.51 -25.92 -1.79
C ALA A 569 26.79 -26.30 -1.03
N LEU A 570 27.65 -25.31 -0.76
CA LEU A 570 28.86 -25.46 0.05
C LEU A 570 28.54 -25.96 1.46
N ALA A 571 27.53 -25.39 2.12
CA ALA A 571 27.13 -25.81 3.46
C ALA A 571 26.60 -27.25 3.49
N LYS A 572 25.82 -27.67 2.48
CA LYS A 572 25.35 -29.06 2.33
C LYS A 572 26.51 -30.03 2.09
N GLU A 573 27.50 -29.63 1.29
CA GLU A 573 28.71 -30.43 1.07
C GLU A 573 29.52 -30.62 2.37
N ARG A 574 29.73 -29.55 3.13
CA ARG A 574 30.42 -29.60 4.44
C ARG A 574 29.64 -30.45 5.45
N ALA A 575 28.32 -30.33 5.49
CA ALA A 575 27.46 -31.14 6.35
C ALA A 575 27.58 -32.64 6.02
N ALA A 576 27.61 -33.01 4.73
CA ALA A 576 27.82 -34.39 4.30
C ALA A 576 29.20 -34.96 4.71
N LYS A 577 30.19 -34.09 4.99
CA LYS A 577 31.51 -34.43 5.51
C LYS A 577 31.59 -34.39 7.04
N GLY A 578 30.46 -34.28 7.75
CA GLY A 578 30.40 -34.24 9.21
C GLY A 578 30.60 -32.87 9.83
N LYS A 579 30.49 -31.78 9.05
CA LYS A 579 30.61 -30.38 9.52
C LYS A 579 29.31 -29.60 9.28
N PRO A 580 28.25 -29.81 10.08
CA PRO A 580 26.92 -29.29 9.79
C PRO A 580 26.69 -27.83 10.23
N VAL A 581 27.58 -27.24 11.02
CA VAL A 581 27.34 -25.95 11.71
C VAL A 581 26.97 -24.83 10.73
N LEU A 582 27.65 -24.73 9.59
CA LEU A 582 27.34 -23.71 8.58
C LEU A 582 25.94 -23.89 7.97
N LEU A 583 25.51 -25.14 7.76
CA LEU A 583 24.17 -25.41 7.25
C LEU A 583 23.10 -25.02 8.28
N GLU A 584 23.33 -25.30 9.56
CA GLU A 584 22.43 -24.89 10.64
C GLU A 584 22.35 -23.37 10.79
N LYS A 585 23.45 -22.64 10.57
CA LYS A 585 23.44 -21.17 10.48
C LYS A 585 22.56 -20.67 9.34
N PHE A 586 22.61 -21.28 8.16
CA PHE A 586 21.72 -20.90 7.05
C PHE A 586 20.26 -21.26 7.32
N LYS A 587 19.98 -22.42 7.91
CA LYS A 587 18.61 -22.79 8.36
C LYS A 587 18.06 -21.78 9.36
N PHE A 588 18.90 -21.31 10.29
CA PHE A 588 18.54 -20.24 11.21
C PHE A 588 18.18 -18.95 10.45
N LEU A 589 19.06 -18.48 9.55
CA LEU A 589 18.88 -17.24 8.79
C LEU A 589 17.57 -17.25 8.00
N VAL A 590 17.25 -18.33 7.27
CA VAL A 590 16.08 -18.36 6.39
C VAL A 590 14.75 -18.36 7.13
N ARG A 591 14.73 -18.76 8.41
CA ARG A 591 13.53 -18.57 9.26
C ARG A 591 13.22 -17.10 9.52
N LEU A 592 14.21 -16.22 9.37
CA LEU A 592 14.07 -14.77 9.48
C LEU A 592 13.78 -14.11 8.12
N LEU A 593 13.97 -14.81 7.00
CA LEU A 593 13.74 -14.33 5.64
C LEU A 593 12.51 -15.00 5.01
N LYS A 594 11.42 -15.13 5.79
CA LYS A 594 10.18 -15.74 5.30
C LYS A 594 9.53 -14.90 4.23
N ASP A 595 8.85 -15.57 3.31
CA ASP A 595 7.98 -14.89 2.35
C ASP A 595 6.79 -14.24 3.06
N GLU A 596 6.67 -12.93 2.90
CA GLU A 596 5.61 -12.12 3.51
C GLU A 596 4.33 -12.07 2.66
N SER A 597 4.32 -12.72 1.48
CA SER A 597 3.13 -12.86 0.63
C SER A 597 2.09 -13.85 1.18
N GLY A 598 2.43 -14.58 2.26
CA GLY A 598 1.57 -15.56 2.92
C GLY A 598 1.78 -17.01 2.46
N GLY A 599 2.76 -17.26 1.58
CA GLY A 599 3.18 -18.61 1.17
C GLY A 599 4.14 -19.29 2.17
N PRO A 600 4.39 -20.61 2.03
CA PRO A 600 5.29 -21.37 2.90
C PRO A 600 6.78 -21.18 2.55
N GLY A 601 7.11 -20.27 1.63
CA GLY A 601 8.46 -20.10 1.10
C GLY A 601 9.35 -19.18 1.94
N VAL A 602 10.62 -19.13 1.58
CA VAL A 602 11.64 -18.22 2.10
C VAL A 602 12.31 -17.47 0.95
N TYR A 603 12.83 -16.29 1.22
CA TYR A 603 13.59 -15.51 0.24
C TYR A 603 15.01 -16.06 0.10
N ILE A 604 15.40 -16.30 -1.15
CA ILE A 604 16.78 -16.56 -1.56
C ILE A 604 17.27 -15.38 -2.40
N TYR A 605 18.58 -15.16 -2.41
CA TYR A 605 19.19 -13.98 -3.00
C TYR A 605 20.38 -14.33 -3.87
N ARG A 606 20.71 -13.44 -4.81
CA ARG A 606 22.02 -13.38 -5.44
C ARG A 606 22.31 -11.96 -5.92
N SER A 607 23.58 -11.62 -6.06
CA SER A 607 24.05 -10.36 -6.61
C SER A 607 24.70 -10.62 -7.97
N VAL A 608 24.26 -9.90 -9.01
CA VAL A 608 24.81 -10.05 -10.36
C VAL A 608 25.30 -8.71 -10.91
N VAL A 609 26.53 -8.68 -11.41
CA VAL A 609 27.08 -7.49 -12.06
C VAL A 609 26.54 -7.40 -13.49
N ARG A 610 25.87 -6.29 -13.83
CA ARG A 610 25.31 -6.05 -15.16
C ARG A 610 25.85 -4.76 -15.79
N PRO A 611 26.03 -4.73 -17.11
CA PRO A 611 26.31 -3.51 -17.84
C PRO A 611 25.05 -2.62 -17.90
N MET A 612 25.23 -1.34 -17.59
CA MET A 612 24.24 -0.29 -17.70
C MET A 612 24.39 0.44 -19.06
N PRO A 613 23.36 1.16 -19.54
CA PRO A 613 23.43 1.85 -20.83
C PRO A 613 24.52 2.94 -20.93
N ASP A 614 24.97 3.47 -19.79
CA ASP A 614 26.10 4.42 -19.72
C ASP A 614 27.48 3.75 -19.79
N GLY A 615 27.51 2.42 -20.00
CA GLY A 615 28.72 1.61 -20.02
C GLY A 615 29.27 1.26 -18.62
N SER A 616 28.65 1.73 -17.54
CA SER A 616 29.03 1.35 -16.18
C SER A 616 28.60 -0.08 -15.85
N LEU A 617 29.36 -0.76 -14.99
CA LEU A 617 28.94 -2.02 -14.39
C LEU A 617 28.29 -1.73 -13.04
N ARG A 618 27.12 -2.31 -12.79
CA ARG A 618 26.42 -2.18 -11.50
C ARG A 618 26.02 -3.54 -10.94
N SER A 619 26.13 -3.68 -9.62
CA SER A 619 25.59 -4.81 -8.89
C SER A 619 24.07 -4.68 -8.84
N VAL A 620 23.37 -5.69 -9.34
CA VAL A 620 21.91 -5.82 -9.26
C VAL A 620 21.60 -6.91 -8.25
N VAL A 621 20.80 -6.58 -7.25
CA VAL A 621 20.34 -7.57 -6.26
C VAL A 621 19.16 -8.30 -6.89
N GLN A 622 19.19 -9.62 -6.81
CA GLN A 622 18.09 -10.47 -7.24
C GLN A 622 17.54 -11.26 -6.07
N ARG A 623 16.23 -11.40 -6.01
CA ARG A 623 15.52 -12.21 -5.00
C ARG A 623 14.59 -13.19 -5.67
N ALA A 624 14.48 -14.39 -5.12
CA ALA A 624 13.48 -15.38 -5.51
C ALA A 624 12.88 -16.04 -4.26
N ILE A 625 11.84 -16.86 -4.45
CA ILE A 625 11.24 -17.66 -3.37
C ILE A 625 11.67 -19.12 -3.53
N ALA A 626 12.09 -19.74 -2.43
CA ALA A 626 12.38 -21.17 -2.35
C ALA A 626 11.54 -21.83 -1.24
N LEU A 627 11.21 -23.10 -1.43
CA LEU A 627 10.61 -23.92 -0.37
C LEU A 627 11.72 -24.49 0.53
N LEU A 628 11.34 -24.91 1.73
CA LEU A 628 12.22 -25.64 2.64
C LEU A 628 12.04 -27.15 2.45
N ASP A 629 13.12 -27.92 2.60
CA ASP A 629 13.07 -29.37 2.75
C ASP A 629 12.60 -29.77 4.17
N ASN A 630 12.45 -31.08 4.39
CA ASN A 630 11.99 -31.62 5.67
C ASN A 630 12.96 -31.35 6.83
N GLU A 631 14.19 -30.92 6.53
CA GLU A 631 15.22 -30.57 7.52
C GLU A 631 15.33 -29.05 7.73
N GLY A 632 14.46 -28.27 7.07
CA GLY A 632 14.38 -26.83 7.18
C GLY A 632 15.42 -26.06 6.35
N ALA A 633 16.13 -26.72 5.41
CA ALA A 633 17.05 -26.05 4.51
C ALA A 633 16.35 -25.66 3.18
N PRO A 634 16.73 -24.54 2.54
CA PRO A 634 16.15 -24.17 1.26
C PRO A 634 16.44 -25.21 0.17
N VAL A 635 15.42 -25.51 -0.62
CA VAL A 635 15.51 -26.28 -1.86
C VAL A 635 15.66 -25.29 -3.01
N ILE A 636 16.90 -25.12 -3.49
CA ILE A 636 17.21 -24.20 -4.59
C ILE A 636 16.65 -24.78 -5.90
N PRO A 637 15.70 -24.10 -6.56
CA PRO A 637 15.23 -24.53 -7.87
C PRO A 637 16.37 -24.52 -8.89
N ALA A 638 16.31 -25.40 -9.90
CA ALA A 638 17.30 -25.39 -10.99
C ALA A 638 17.30 -24.06 -11.76
N GLU A 639 16.12 -23.45 -11.92
CA GLU A 639 15.93 -22.11 -12.49
C GLU A 639 15.01 -21.31 -11.57
N PRO A 640 15.54 -20.63 -10.53
CA PRO A 640 14.72 -19.79 -9.67
C PRO A 640 14.16 -18.60 -10.46
N GLU A 641 12.91 -18.23 -10.21
CA GLU A 641 12.31 -17.01 -10.77
C GLU A 641 12.86 -15.77 -10.06
N TRP A 642 13.96 -15.23 -10.58
CA TRP A 642 14.63 -14.06 -10.01
C TRP A 642 13.91 -12.76 -10.35
N GLU A 643 13.57 -12.00 -9.31
CA GLU A 643 13.14 -10.60 -9.38
C GLU A 643 14.35 -9.68 -9.21
N ASP A 644 14.50 -8.68 -10.09
CA ASP A 644 15.61 -7.70 -10.07
C ASP A 644 15.24 -6.49 -9.18
N PHE A 645 16.19 -6.02 -8.37
CA PHE A 645 16.07 -4.89 -7.44
C PHE A 645 17.13 -3.82 -7.66
#